data_AF-A0A4T0NX71-F1
#
_entry.id   AF-A0A4T0NX71-F1
#
_cell.length_a   1.000
_cell.length_b   1.000
_cell.length_c   1.000
_cell.angle_alpha   90.00
_cell.angle_beta   90.00
_cell.angle_gamma   90.00
#
_symmetry.space_group_name_H-M   'P 1'
#
loop_
_entity.id
_entity.type
_entity.pdbx_description
1 polymer ?
#
loop_
_entity_poly.entity_id
_entity_poly.type
_entity_poly.pdbx_seq_one_letter_code
_entity_poly.pdbx_strand_id
1 'polypeptide(L)'
;DSLIIGYNNELDFESYKNNAINKIRFDCTPKQVVVVNNSLIMLDTDGVLYQFNNNQQPVKSGIRNVIKLLQSNNNVVVVKQSSLALLRLYPKLTIINELPLPAQHTHSAINNNIICLADISSTYSLVNLNNSRLIPLLSFNGTPSITPIEDADEFFMTTKNDVGCVGVFINSYTGEPKHGTIQFHSTTSLQPSFLQTAPLGLDVPQLIPNQLELISFPLLDNNVDYGGSSKGPSNNDSQTETTQVILATKTGGLYAFIPPSLFQQSICLLEMETDGAREQALSLAKTLKQDGLDYQYIHLYAALQLFKQTSFNDASILFTKSQCDIRLILRWFPDLIAGLFDPDEFVRLPLGISTYISKIPHTIDQVIVANLEKNYSPYLSVEEDEPIKDLKTTLMNNARTMVLECLSREHRKRRRSRQSSHSDSDAYTDMILDTCLAIIFAEKTSMDRNALSIFVSQPNTVLLPIAEPTLVKQGRYTALARLYETHGDTTQALEIHKGLVEGSITDIDSVEPLKDTVRLLNKVEEPDVLLNYGLWLLAHNRSAGLQALSSHPKTPLDETKLLESLGNTDKIAEQEYLEILVLARNRDDKDIRRGLLERLIGNVLGAFKNESISKNMAKIDDEYKSQRCNKSYTQYLTNLLENDNTRTDVKESIKARIKLVLYLQISTDLDWSSIMRSLEPLINTTLMLEKGVILGKLEQHNAALNILARQLKDTYSAQHYCAFPGFILSANLARKCINDSHLSNSWLVALARTSMVAVSPSIRSHLLRVLLDVYMVDGDFFSAEIASLLGSQALHLDFIETLPKIPNDIPLASIKDFMLRQLRRSEHRKRELSILKGIAAAENLTRTEEAWLATREAGAVVEEAVDDTNNGYEKEK
;
A
#
# COMPACT_ATOMS: atom_id res chain seq x y z
N ASP A 1 23.19 43.92 -30.76
CA ASP A 1 22.73 43.69 -29.37
C ASP A 1 21.77 44.76 -28.84
N SER A 2 21.28 45.69 -29.68
CA SER A 2 20.29 46.70 -29.30
C SER A 2 18.92 46.34 -29.87
N LEU A 3 17.90 46.34 -29.02
CA LEU A 3 16.50 46.08 -29.37
C LEU A 3 15.88 47.35 -29.95
N ILE A 4 15.17 47.25 -31.07
CA ILE A 4 14.39 48.33 -31.66
C ILE A 4 12.92 48.01 -31.38
N ILE A 5 12.23 48.87 -30.63
CA ILE A 5 10.77 48.81 -30.48
C ILE A 5 10.24 50.13 -31.03
N GLY A 6 9.43 50.07 -32.08
CA GLY A 6 8.74 51.24 -32.64
C GLY A 6 7.23 51.07 -32.49
N TYR A 7 6.56 52.14 -32.07
CA TYR A 7 5.10 52.29 -32.12
C TYR A 7 4.79 53.74 -32.52
N ASN A 8 4.10 53.92 -33.66
CA ASN A 8 3.66 55.21 -34.24
C ASN A 8 4.69 56.37 -34.25
N ASN A 9 5.38 56.56 -35.38
CA ASN A 9 6.26 57.72 -35.68
C ASN A 9 7.29 58.13 -34.59
N GLU A 10 7.55 57.33 -33.56
CA GLU A 10 8.63 57.55 -32.60
C GLU A 10 9.47 56.27 -32.48
N LEU A 11 10.80 56.44 -32.45
CA LEU A 11 11.80 55.37 -32.43
C LEU A 11 12.78 55.68 -31.29
N ASP A 12 12.58 55.06 -30.13
CA ASP A 12 13.51 55.20 -29.01
C ASP A 12 14.74 54.31 -29.20
N PHE A 13 15.92 54.89 -29.03
CA PHE A 13 17.21 54.21 -29.17
C PHE A 13 17.93 54.14 -27.82
N GLU A 14 18.26 52.93 -27.38
CA GLU A 14 19.19 52.71 -26.27
C GLU A 14 20.50 52.12 -26.80
N SER A 15 21.61 52.85 -26.65
CA SER A 15 22.95 52.32 -26.92
C SER A 15 23.79 52.29 -25.64
N TYR A 16 24.17 51.10 -25.20
CA TYR A 16 25.12 50.90 -24.11
C TYR A 16 26.56 51.09 -24.59
N LYS A 17 26.97 52.34 -24.85
CA LYS A 17 28.37 52.79 -24.74
C LYS A 17 28.38 54.23 -24.28
N ASN A 18 29.00 54.48 -23.11
CA ASN A 18 29.28 55.79 -22.49
C ASN A 18 28.14 56.56 -21.79
N ASN A 19 27.19 55.87 -21.14
CA ASN A 19 26.31 56.46 -20.10
C ASN A 19 25.66 57.83 -20.44
N ALA A 20 25.14 58.00 -21.65
CA ALA A 20 24.32 59.16 -21.99
C ALA A 20 23.02 58.69 -22.65
N ILE A 21 21.89 58.91 -21.97
CA ILE A 21 20.55 58.60 -22.47
C ILE A 21 20.12 59.77 -23.37
N ASN A 22 20.10 59.55 -24.69
CA ASN A 22 19.53 60.51 -25.63
C ASN A 22 18.21 59.95 -26.17
N LYS A 23 17.08 60.58 -25.83
CA LYS A 23 15.79 60.32 -26.51
C LYS A 23 15.86 60.89 -27.93
N ILE A 24 15.53 60.08 -28.93
CA ILE A 24 15.53 60.49 -30.34
C ILE A 24 14.08 60.43 -30.85
N ARG A 25 13.52 61.59 -31.24
CA ARG A 25 12.22 61.66 -31.92
C ARG A 25 12.42 61.58 -33.44
N PHE A 26 11.57 60.82 -34.13
CA PHE A 26 11.71 60.55 -35.57
C PHE A 26 10.44 60.90 -36.35
N ASP A 27 10.28 62.14 -36.80
CA ASP A 27 9.17 62.47 -37.69
C ASP A 27 9.44 62.02 -39.14
N CYS A 28 8.38 61.58 -39.82
CA CYS A 28 8.38 61.18 -41.24
C CYS A 28 8.51 62.40 -42.17
N THR A 29 9.69 63.01 -42.22
CA THR A 29 10.07 64.03 -43.21
C THR A 29 11.28 63.54 -44.03
N PRO A 30 11.47 64.00 -45.29
CA PRO A 30 12.51 63.49 -46.21
C PRO A 30 13.96 63.79 -45.75
N LYS A 31 14.14 64.56 -44.67
CA LYS A 31 15.43 64.78 -44.01
C LYS A 31 15.22 64.81 -42.50
N GLN A 32 15.93 63.95 -41.77
CA GLN A 32 15.81 63.82 -40.31
C GLN A 32 17.01 64.47 -39.60
N VAL A 33 16.79 65.00 -38.38
CA VAL A 33 17.84 65.66 -37.58
C VAL A 33 17.99 64.95 -36.24
N VAL A 34 19.21 64.48 -35.94
CA VAL A 34 19.54 63.72 -34.73
C VAL A 34 20.59 64.44 -33.90
N VAL A 35 20.46 64.43 -32.58
CA VAL A 35 21.48 64.93 -31.64
C VAL A 35 22.37 63.77 -31.18
N VAL A 36 23.65 63.80 -31.54
CA VAL A 36 24.66 62.83 -31.08
C VAL A 36 25.82 63.58 -30.46
N ASN A 37 26.17 63.27 -29.21
CA ASN A 37 27.28 63.88 -28.46
C ASN A 37 27.27 65.43 -28.51
N ASN A 38 26.14 66.06 -28.15
CA ASN A 38 25.93 67.52 -28.17
C ASN A 38 26.10 68.20 -29.55
N SER A 39 26.06 67.44 -30.64
CA SER A 39 26.14 67.94 -32.03
C SER A 39 24.95 67.47 -32.85
N LEU A 40 24.49 68.31 -33.78
CA LEU A 40 23.37 67.97 -34.68
C LEU A 40 23.87 67.32 -35.97
N ILE A 41 23.24 66.22 -36.35
CA ILE A 41 23.51 65.46 -37.57
C ILE A 41 22.24 65.42 -38.42
N MET A 42 22.36 65.71 -39.71
CA MET A 42 21.25 65.58 -40.66
C MET A 42 21.40 64.27 -41.46
N LEU A 43 20.31 63.53 -41.58
CA LEU A 43 20.18 62.28 -42.32
C LEU A 43 19.22 62.50 -43.50
N ASP A 44 19.63 62.13 -44.72
CA ASP A 44 18.74 62.14 -45.88
C ASP A 44 17.97 60.81 -45.92
N THR A 45 16.64 60.86 -45.96
CA THR A 45 15.77 59.68 -45.92
C THR A 45 15.14 59.43 -47.29
N ASP A 46 15.98 59.05 -48.27
CA ASP A 46 15.48 58.41 -49.49
C ASP A 46 15.22 56.92 -49.18
N GLY A 47 13.97 56.49 -49.37
CA GLY A 47 13.36 55.32 -48.72
C GLY A 47 14.03 53.95 -48.92
N VAL A 48 13.62 53.04 -48.02
CA VAL A 48 13.92 51.59 -47.85
C VAL A 48 14.97 51.28 -46.77
N LEU A 49 14.55 50.40 -45.84
CA LEU A 49 15.29 49.73 -44.74
C LEU A 49 16.83 49.73 -44.90
N TYR A 50 17.51 50.57 -44.12
CA TYR A 50 18.98 50.52 -44.05
C TYR A 50 19.43 49.36 -43.14
N GLN A 51 19.88 48.29 -43.77
CA GLN A 51 20.94 47.45 -43.23
C GLN A 51 22.22 48.28 -43.31
N PHE A 52 22.91 48.54 -42.18
CA PHE A 52 24.14 49.34 -42.16
C PHE A 52 25.25 48.67 -43.01
N ASN A 53 25.29 49.02 -44.30
CA ASN A 53 26.38 48.70 -45.22
C ASN A 53 27.10 50.01 -45.61
N ASN A 54 28.07 50.38 -44.77
CA ASN A 54 29.28 51.20 -44.94
C ASN A 54 29.44 52.40 -45.90
N ASN A 55 28.55 52.78 -46.83
CA ASN A 55 28.94 53.74 -47.88
C ASN A 55 28.18 55.08 -48.00
N GLN A 56 27.36 55.48 -47.03
CA GLN A 56 26.84 56.87 -46.98
C GLN A 56 27.18 57.52 -45.62
N GLN A 57 28.04 58.54 -45.64
CA GLN A 57 28.45 59.25 -44.43
C GLN A 57 27.49 60.42 -44.12
N PRO A 58 26.99 60.52 -42.87
CA PRO A 58 26.10 61.60 -42.48
C PRO A 58 26.80 62.97 -42.46
N VAL A 59 26.08 64.03 -42.84
CA VAL A 59 26.63 65.40 -42.85
C VAL A 59 26.59 65.97 -41.44
N LYS A 60 27.76 66.06 -40.80
CA LYS A 60 27.92 66.71 -39.48
C LYS A 60 27.69 68.22 -39.60
N SER A 61 26.73 68.76 -38.86
CA SER A 61 26.55 70.22 -38.78
C SER A 61 27.59 70.85 -37.83
N GLY A 62 27.90 72.13 -38.04
CA GLY A 62 28.78 72.91 -37.16
C GLY A 62 28.15 73.33 -35.83
N ILE A 63 26.91 72.93 -35.54
CA ILE A 63 26.17 73.33 -34.33
C ILE A 63 26.57 72.44 -33.15
N ARG A 64 27.10 73.05 -32.09
CA ARG A 64 27.61 72.39 -30.88
C ARG A 64 26.87 72.90 -29.63
N ASN A 65 27.04 72.19 -28.52
CA ASN A 65 26.46 72.49 -27.20
C ASN A 65 24.93 72.42 -27.16
N VAL A 66 24.36 71.48 -27.93
CA VAL A 66 22.92 71.23 -27.97
C VAL A 66 22.50 70.40 -26.76
N ILE A 67 21.57 70.93 -25.96
CA ILE A 67 20.95 70.22 -24.84
C ILE A 67 19.74 69.43 -25.33
N LYS A 68 18.85 70.08 -26.09
CA LYS A 68 17.59 69.47 -26.53
C LYS A 68 17.13 70.07 -27.87
N LEU A 69 16.52 69.25 -28.71
CA LEU A 69 15.84 69.69 -29.92
C LEU A 69 14.32 69.69 -29.66
N LEU A 70 13.66 70.78 -30.00
CA LEU A 70 12.22 70.99 -29.88
C LEU A 70 11.65 71.22 -31.27
N GLN A 71 10.54 70.57 -31.58
CA GLN A 71 9.88 70.69 -32.87
C GLN A 71 8.39 70.93 -32.64
N SER A 72 7.84 71.92 -33.34
CA SER A 72 6.41 72.14 -33.52
C SER A 72 6.07 72.03 -35.00
N ASN A 73 4.78 72.00 -35.33
CA ASN A 73 4.30 71.89 -36.72
C ASN A 73 4.97 72.85 -37.70
N ASN A 74 5.38 74.04 -37.23
CA ASN A 74 5.95 75.09 -38.07
C ASN A 74 7.42 75.41 -37.80
N ASN A 75 7.98 75.03 -36.64
CA ASN A 75 9.30 75.48 -36.21
C ASN A 75 10.16 74.35 -35.63
N VAL A 76 11.45 74.33 -35.99
CA VAL A 76 12.47 73.52 -35.32
C VAL A 76 13.37 74.44 -34.51
N VAL A 77 13.44 74.21 -33.21
CA VAL A 77 14.23 75.01 -32.27
C VAL A 77 15.21 74.13 -31.53
N VAL A 78 16.43 74.62 -31.38
CA VAL A 78 17.50 73.97 -30.64
C VAL A 78 17.73 74.74 -29.35
N VAL A 79 17.61 74.04 -28.23
CA VAL A 79 18.02 74.54 -26.92
C VAL A 79 19.50 74.23 -26.75
N LYS A 80 20.34 75.26 -26.78
CA LYS A 80 21.76 75.18 -26.42
C LYS A 80 21.95 75.50 -24.94
N GLN A 81 23.16 75.29 -24.43
CA GLN A 81 23.51 75.62 -23.04
C GLN A 81 23.29 77.09 -22.65
N SER A 82 23.37 78.03 -23.58
CA SER A 82 23.27 79.47 -23.30
C SER A 82 22.32 80.23 -24.23
N SER A 83 21.62 79.54 -25.13
CA SER A 83 20.78 80.19 -26.14
C SER A 83 19.75 79.24 -26.78
N LEU A 84 18.65 79.79 -27.29
CA LEU A 84 17.69 79.12 -28.16
C LEU A 84 17.95 79.49 -29.60
N ALA A 85 18.22 78.52 -30.47
CA ALA A 85 18.45 78.74 -31.89
C ALA A 85 17.29 78.18 -32.73
N LEU A 86 16.59 79.03 -33.46
CA LEU A 86 15.60 78.64 -34.47
C LEU A 86 16.34 78.13 -35.72
N LEU A 87 15.97 76.95 -36.23
CA LEU A 87 16.62 76.32 -37.37
C LEU A 87 15.77 76.37 -38.65
N ARG A 88 16.45 76.55 -39.78
CA ARG A 88 15.92 76.25 -41.12
C ARG A 88 16.43 74.89 -41.57
N LEU A 89 15.54 74.00 -41.97
CA LEU A 89 15.87 72.64 -42.39
C LEU A 89 16.34 72.54 -43.86
N TYR A 90 15.81 73.37 -44.77
CA TYR A 90 16.04 73.26 -46.22
C TYR A 90 16.69 74.52 -46.82
N PRO A 91 17.74 74.41 -47.68
CA PRO A 91 18.39 73.19 -48.21
C PRO A 91 19.58 72.66 -47.38
N LYS A 92 20.03 73.39 -46.36
CA LYS A 92 21.03 72.99 -45.35
C LYS A 92 20.62 73.50 -43.97
N LEU A 93 21.09 72.85 -42.90
CA LEU A 93 20.81 73.24 -41.52
C LEU A 93 21.46 74.60 -41.22
N THR A 94 20.67 75.66 -41.11
CA THR A 94 21.15 77.01 -40.76
C THR A 94 20.36 77.61 -39.61
N ILE A 95 21.04 78.32 -38.70
CA ILE A 95 20.39 79.07 -37.63
C ILE A 95 19.77 80.34 -38.22
N ILE A 96 18.45 80.50 -38.06
CA ILE A 96 17.68 81.67 -38.50
C ILE A 96 17.79 82.79 -37.47
N ASN A 97 17.61 82.44 -36.19
CA ASN A 97 17.61 83.38 -35.09
C ASN A 97 18.16 82.70 -33.83
N GLU A 98 18.92 83.42 -33.01
CA GLU A 98 19.51 82.91 -31.77
C GLU A 98 19.22 83.86 -30.61
N LEU A 99 18.49 83.36 -29.62
CA LEU A 99 18.05 84.10 -28.44
C LEU A 99 18.92 83.70 -27.24
N PRO A 100 19.65 84.63 -26.59
CA PRO A 100 20.41 84.30 -25.39
C PRO A 100 19.47 83.98 -24.22
N LEU A 101 19.82 82.96 -23.45
CA LEU A 101 19.07 82.52 -22.27
C LEU A 101 19.79 82.95 -20.98
N PRO A 102 19.04 83.37 -19.94
CA PRO A 102 19.64 83.89 -18.70
C PRO A 102 20.27 82.81 -17.83
N ALA A 103 19.81 81.56 -17.93
CA ALA A 103 20.28 80.43 -17.13
C ALA A 103 20.23 79.13 -17.96
N GLN A 104 20.84 78.07 -17.45
CA GLN A 104 20.69 76.73 -18.02
C GLN A 104 19.30 76.15 -17.67
N HIS A 105 18.71 75.41 -18.62
CA HIS A 105 17.37 74.86 -18.47
C HIS A 105 17.40 73.36 -18.21
N THR A 106 16.58 72.91 -17.27
CA THR A 106 16.42 71.51 -16.88
C THR A 106 15.34 70.82 -17.71
N HIS A 107 14.25 71.53 -18.02
CA HIS A 107 13.14 71.01 -18.84
C HIS A 107 12.65 72.07 -19.82
N SER A 108 12.21 71.64 -21.00
CA SER A 108 11.65 72.55 -22.02
C SER A 108 10.64 71.85 -22.94
N ALA A 109 9.66 72.63 -23.40
CA ALA A 109 8.62 72.21 -24.34
C ALA A 109 8.23 73.37 -25.27
N ILE A 110 7.78 73.07 -26.49
CA ILE A 110 7.31 74.05 -27.47
C ILE A 110 5.82 73.79 -27.78
N ASN A 111 5.02 74.85 -27.83
CA ASN A 111 3.66 74.83 -28.36
C ASN A 111 3.55 75.96 -29.41
N ASN A 112 3.32 75.60 -30.67
CA ASN A 112 3.32 76.52 -31.81
C ASN A 112 4.59 77.40 -31.88
N ASN A 113 4.48 78.69 -31.51
CA ASN A 113 5.56 79.68 -31.53
C ASN A 113 6.05 80.08 -30.13
N ILE A 114 5.64 79.35 -29.08
CA ILE A 114 5.98 79.65 -27.69
C ILE A 114 6.70 78.47 -27.06
N ILE A 115 7.76 78.77 -26.31
CA ILE A 115 8.56 77.78 -25.61
C ILE A 115 8.40 78.00 -24.11
N CYS A 116 8.04 76.97 -23.38
CA CYS A 116 8.08 76.97 -21.92
C CYS A 116 9.37 76.29 -21.44
N LEU A 117 10.10 76.97 -20.56
CA LEU A 117 11.39 76.57 -20.02
C LEU A 117 11.32 76.47 -18.50
N ALA A 118 12.02 75.51 -17.92
CA ALA A 118 12.31 75.42 -16.49
C ALA A 118 13.81 75.60 -16.26
N ASP A 119 14.19 76.57 -15.45
CA ASP A 119 15.59 76.93 -15.22
C ASP A 119 16.15 76.19 -14.00
N ILE A 120 17.49 76.08 -13.91
CA ILE A 120 18.17 75.55 -12.71
C ILE A 120 17.86 76.41 -11.47
N SER A 121 17.54 77.69 -11.64
CA SER A 121 17.09 78.59 -10.57
C SER A 121 15.67 78.31 -10.09
N SER A 122 15.07 77.18 -10.47
CA SER A 122 13.74 76.76 -10.01
C SER A 122 12.62 77.71 -10.45
N THR A 123 12.74 78.32 -11.63
CA THR A 123 11.74 79.24 -12.20
C THR A 123 11.29 78.77 -13.57
N TYR A 124 9.99 78.81 -13.82
CA TYR A 124 9.45 78.59 -15.17
C TYR A 124 9.48 79.89 -15.98
N SER A 125 9.63 79.82 -17.29
CA SER A 125 9.56 80.98 -18.18
C SER A 125 8.96 80.64 -19.54
N LEU A 126 8.19 81.57 -20.11
CA LEU A 126 7.64 81.47 -21.47
C LEU A 126 8.42 82.39 -22.41
N VAL A 127 8.87 81.85 -23.53
CA VAL A 127 9.59 82.57 -24.59
C VAL A 127 8.75 82.55 -25.85
N ASN A 128 8.33 83.73 -26.31
CA ASN A 128 7.65 83.86 -27.59
C ASN A 128 8.68 84.06 -28.72
N LEU A 129 8.71 83.15 -29.68
CA LEU A 129 9.66 83.15 -30.80
C LEU A 129 9.45 84.28 -31.81
N ASN A 130 8.22 84.81 -31.93
CA ASN A 130 7.92 85.90 -32.88
C ASN A 130 8.46 87.25 -32.39
N ASN A 131 8.27 87.53 -31.11
CA ASN A 131 8.60 88.84 -30.51
C ASN A 131 9.83 88.80 -29.60
N SER A 132 10.49 87.64 -29.48
CA SER A 132 11.68 87.44 -28.64
C SER A 132 11.51 87.82 -27.15
N ARG A 133 10.26 87.84 -26.66
CA ARG A 133 9.93 88.27 -25.29
C ARG A 133 9.93 87.06 -24.36
N LEU A 134 10.66 87.18 -23.25
CA LEU A 134 10.68 86.22 -22.15
C LEU A 134 9.75 86.70 -21.03
N ILE A 135 8.84 85.84 -20.58
CA ILE A 135 7.88 86.08 -19.51
C ILE A 135 8.22 85.10 -18.38
N PRO A 136 8.78 85.55 -17.24
CA PRO A 136 8.99 84.68 -16.09
C PRO A 136 7.65 84.29 -15.44
N LEU A 137 7.54 83.02 -15.04
CA LEU A 137 6.40 82.43 -14.35
C LEU A 137 6.77 82.10 -12.89
N LEU A 138 5.88 81.38 -12.21
CA LEU A 138 6.03 80.94 -10.83
C LEU A 138 7.30 80.10 -10.61
N SER A 139 7.87 80.22 -9.41
CA SER A 139 8.95 79.35 -8.96
C SER A 139 8.43 77.98 -8.51
N PHE A 140 9.28 76.95 -8.59
CA PHE A 140 8.97 75.58 -8.20
C PHE A 140 10.04 75.00 -7.26
N ASN A 141 9.61 74.21 -6.29
CA ASN A 141 10.50 73.49 -5.38
C ASN A 141 10.32 71.99 -5.62
N GLY A 142 11.11 71.39 -6.51
CA GLY A 142 10.98 69.96 -6.86
C GLY A 142 11.49 69.68 -8.28
N THR A 143 11.25 68.48 -8.80
CA THR A 143 11.62 68.14 -10.20
C THR A 143 10.51 68.62 -11.15
N PRO A 144 10.80 69.50 -12.13
CA PRO A 144 9.82 70.06 -13.04
C PRO A 144 9.56 69.15 -14.25
N SER A 145 8.31 69.12 -14.72
CA SER A 145 7.95 68.51 -16.01
C SER A 145 6.91 69.39 -16.72
N ILE A 146 7.14 69.64 -18.00
CA ILE A 146 6.32 70.55 -18.82
C ILE A 146 5.80 69.78 -20.03
N THR A 147 4.49 69.79 -20.24
CA THR A 147 3.83 69.22 -21.42
C THR A 147 3.03 70.29 -22.17
N PRO A 148 3.25 70.44 -23.50
CA PRO A 148 2.40 71.28 -24.33
C PRO A 148 1.09 70.55 -24.62
N ILE A 149 -0.03 71.28 -24.67
CA ILE A 149 -1.31 70.74 -25.12
C ILE A 149 -1.49 71.20 -26.57
N GLU A 150 -1.43 70.31 -27.55
CA GLU A 150 -1.37 70.73 -28.96
C GLU A 150 -2.68 71.35 -29.48
N ASP A 151 -3.82 70.94 -28.91
CA ASP A 151 -5.17 71.41 -29.30
C ASP A 151 -5.66 72.65 -28.53
N ALA A 152 -4.90 73.12 -27.54
CA ALA A 152 -5.22 74.30 -26.74
C ALA A 152 -3.96 75.14 -26.54
N ASP A 153 -4.03 76.47 -26.67
CA ASP A 153 -2.86 77.35 -26.46
C ASP A 153 -2.42 77.41 -24.98
N GLU A 154 -1.97 76.28 -24.43
CA GLU A 154 -1.77 76.01 -23.00
C GLU A 154 -0.57 75.07 -22.78
N PHE A 155 0.05 75.21 -21.61
CA PHE A 155 1.05 74.31 -21.07
C PHE A 155 0.54 73.72 -19.77
N PHE A 156 0.70 72.41 -19.59
CA PHE A 156 0.51 71.76 -18.31
C PHE A 156 1.88 71.56 -17.63
N MET A 157 2.00 72.12 -16.44
CA MET A 157 3.25 72.17 -15.69
C MET A 157 3.10 71.40 -14.40
N THR A 158 3.97 70.43 -14.17
CA THR A 158 3.95 69.56 -12.99
C THR A 158 5.23 69.68 -12.19
N THR A 159 5.08 69.74 -10.87
CA THR A 159 6.20 69.83 -9.91
C THR A 159 6.07 68.69 -8.92
N LYS A 160 7.08 67.81 -8.88
CA LYS A 160 7.11 66.64 -8.02
C LYS A 160 7.99 66.87 -6.79
N ASN A 161 7.41 66.57 -5.62
CA ASN A 161 8.02 66.73 -4.29
C ASN A 161 7.85 65.41 -3.49
N ASP A 162 8.50 65.30 -2.34
CA ASP A 162 8.45 64.08 -1.50
C ASP A 162 7.04 63.71 -1.00
N VAL A 163 6.14 64.70 -0.93
CA VAL A 163 4.77 64.55 -0.42
C VAL A 163 3.75 64.29 -1.54
N GLY A 164 4.12 64.51 -2.80
CA GLY A 164 3.22 64.37 -3.94
C GLY A 164 3.62 65.24 -5.14
N CYS A 165 2.80 65.21 -6.19
CA CYS A 165 3.01 66.03 -7.38
C CYS A 165 1.86 67.03 -7.56
N VAL A 166 2.16 68.27 -7.94
CA VAL A 166 1.16 69.32 -8.20
C VAL A 166 1.23 69.73 -9.66
N GLY A 167 0.08 69.80 -10.34
CA GLY A 167 -0.08 70.21 -11.74
C GLY A 167 -0.85 71.52 -11.89
N VAL A 168 -0.40 72.40 -12.78
CA VAL A 168 -1.04 73.70 -13.08
C VAL A 168 -1.11 73.88 -14.59
N PHE A 169 -2.27 74.33 -15.10
CA PHE A 169 -2.46 74.70 -16.51
C PHE A 169 -2.22 76.18 -16.71
N ILE A 170 -1.33 76.55 -17.64
CA ILE A 170 -0.94 77.93 -17.91
C ILE A 170 -1.22 78.28 -19.37
N ASN A 171 -1.79 79.46 -19.61
CA ASN A 171 -1.99 79.99 -20.95
C ASN A 171 -0.65 80.32 -21.62
N SER A 172 -0.45 79.84 -22.84
CA SER A 172 0.80 80.00 -23.59
C SER A 172 1.16 81.47 -23.85
N TYR A 173 0.18 82.37 -24.05
CA TYR A 173 0.46 83.78 -24.39
C TYR A 173 0.54 84.71 -23.18
N THR A 174 -0.29 84.48 -22.16
CA THR A 174 -0.41 85.39 -21.00
C THR A 174 0.36 84.93 -19.78
N GLY A 175 0.65 83.63 -19.65
CA GLY A 175 1.29 83.06 -18.46
C GLY A 175 0.35 82.92 -17.26
N GLU A 176 -0.95 83.17 -17.43
CA GLU A 176 -1.94 83.08 -16.35
C GLU A 176 -2.51 81.66 -16.22
N PRO A 177 -2.81 81.19 -14.99
CA PRO A 177 -3.42 79.89 -14.78
C PRO A 177 -4.88 79.88 -15.26
N LYS A 178 -5.21 78.99 -16.20
CA LYS A 178 -6.57 78.89 -16.78
C LYS A 178 -7.49 77.94 -16.01
N HIS A 179 -6.94 76.89 -15.43
CA HIS A 179 -7.69 75.83 -14.73
C HIS A 179 -7.22 75.68 -13.27
N GLY A 180 -8.02 74.99 -12.47
CA GLY A 180 -7.68 74.64 -11.09
C GLY A 180 -6.41 73.78 -11.02
N THR A 181 -5.72 73.85 -9.87
CA THR A 181 -4.54 73.03 -9.62
C THR A 181 -4.93 71.58 -9.33
N ILE A 182 -4.14 70.62 -9.83
CA ILE A 182 -4.34 69.19 -9.64
C ILE A 182 -3.28 68.67 -8.66
N GLN A 183 -3.68 67.89 -7.65
CA GLN A 183 -2.75 67.23 -6.72
C GLN A 183 -2.76 65.73 -6.94
N PHE A 184 -1.57 65.13 -7.09
CA PHE A 184 -1.34 63.71 -7.25
C PHE A 184 -0.71 63.13 -5.96
N HIS A 185 -1.26 62.01 -5.47
CA HIS A 185 -0.89 61.40 -4.19
C HIS A 185 0.32 60.45 -4.27
N SER A 186 0.88 60.19 -5.46
CA SER A 186 1.95 59.20 -5.66
C SER A 186 3.24 59.80 -6.23
N THR A 187 4.36 59.14 -5.90
CA THR A 187 5.74 59.58 -6.19
C THR A 187 6.34 58.91 -7.43
N THR A 188 5.56 58.25 -8.29
CA THR A 188 6.06 57.61 -9.53
C THR A 188 6.05 58.56 -10.72
N SER A 189 7.02 58.43 -11.63
CA SER A 189 7.26 59.32 -12.77
C SER A 189 6.06 59.42 -13.72
N LEU A 190 5.56 60.64 -13.94
CA LEU A 190 4.56 60.96 -14.96
C LEU A 190 5.22 60.97 -16.35
N GLN A 191 4.81 60.07 -17.24
CA GLN A 191 5.01 60.18 -18.69
C GLN A 191 4.02 61.20 -19.29
N PRO A 192 4.21 61.70 -20.53
CA PRO A 192 3.55 62.91 -21.04
C PRO A 192 2.03 62.79 -21.28
N SER A 193 1.48 61.59 -21.12
CA SER A 193 0.04 61.31 -21.17
C SER A 193 -0.44 61.04 -19.74
N PHE A 194 -1.53 61.68 -19.32
CA PHE A 194 -2.20 61.69 -18.00
C PHE A 194 -2.51 60.31 -17.34
N LEU A 195 -1.55 59.38 -17.28
CA LEU A 195 -1.73 57.99 -16.86
C LEU A 195 -0.71 57.63 -15.78
N GLN A 196 -1.22 57.15 -14.64
CA GLN A 196 -0.42 56.68 -13.51
C GLN A 196 -0.27 55.15 -13.58
N THR A 197 0.95 54.63 -13.59
CA THR A 197 1.20 53.18 -13.49
C THR A 197 1.40 52.77 -12.03
N ALA A 198 0.49 51.95 -11.47
CA ALA A 198 0.64 51.29 -10.18
C ALA A 198 0.92 49.77 -10.38
N PRO A 199 1.50 49.05 -9.40
CA PRO A 199 1.83 47.63 -9.53
C PRO A 199 0.64 46.68 -9.76
N LEU A 200 -0.61 47.17 -9.62
CA LEU A 200 -1.85 46.41 -9.80
C LEU A 200 -2.83 47.04 -10.82
N GLY A 201 -2.45 48.10 -11.55
CA GLY A 201 -3.32 48.75 -12.54
C GLY A 201 -3.00 50.22 -12.83
N LEU A 202 -3.68 50.78 -13.84
CA LEU A 202 -3.63 52.21 -14.16
C LEU A 202 -4.66 52.98 -13.33
N ASP A 203 -4.21 53.97 -12.56
CA ASP A 203 -5.11 54.91 -11.88
C ASP A 203 -5.31 56.15 -12.78
N VAL A 204 -6.56 56.44 -13.15
CA VAL A 204 -6.94 57.66 -13.87
C VAL A 204 -7.74 58.55 -12.90
N PRO A 205 -7.26 59.74 -12.51
CA PRO A 205 -8.00 60.62 -11.61
C PRO A 205 -9.34 61.06 -12.24
N GLN A 206 -10.43 60.95 -11.48
CA GLN A 206 -11.84 61.12 -11.91
C GLN A 206 -12.26 62.54 -12.37
N LEU A 207 -11.32 63.47 -12.57
CA LEU A 207 -11.62 64.83 -13.04
C LEU A 207 -10.85 65.14 -14.34
N ILE A 208 -11.28 64.51 -15.44
CA ILE A 208 -10.99 65.02 -16.79
C ILE A 208 -12.33 65.33 -17.44
N PRO A 209 -12.64 66.61 -17.73
CA PRO A 209 -13.86 66.95 -18.44
C PRO A 209 -13.77 66.49 -19.90
N ASN A 210 -14.62 65.53 -20.28
CA ASN A 210 -15.19 65.30 -21.63
C ASN A 210 -14.28 64.86 -22.81
N GLN A 211 -13.09 64.28 -22.61
CA GLN A 211 -12.21 63.90 -23.75
C GLN A 211 -11.69 62.46 -23.83
N LEU A 212 -12.04 61.56 -22.91
CA LEU A 212 -11.61 60.15 -22.96
C LEU A 212 -12.83 59.21 -22.94
N GLU A 213 -12.98 58.37 -23.96
CA GLU A 213 -13.92 57.23 -23.95
C GLU A 213 -13.14 55.95 -23.68
N LEU A 214 -13.58 55.21 -22.66
CA LEU A 214 -12.96 53.95 -22.24
C LEU A 214 -13.71 52.79 -22.89
N ILE A 215 -13.06 52.06 -23.78
CA ILE A 215 -13.64 50.88 -24.45
C ILE A 215 -12.89 49.65 -23.98
N SER A 216 -13.50 48.87 -23.09
CA SER A 216 -12.98 47.59 -22.62
C SER A 216 -13.45 46.48 -23.56
N PHE A 217 -12.53 45.68 -24.09
CA PHE A 217 -12.85 44.43 -24.78
C PHE A 217 -12.48 43.23 -23.90
N PRO A 218 -13.36 42.22 -23.79
CA PRO A 218 -12.97 40.93 -23.24
C PRO A 218 -12.12 40.20 -24.29
N LEU A 219 -10.91 39.79 -23.92
CA LEU A 219 -10.15 38.81 -24.71
C LEU A 219 -10.89 37.48 -24.58
N LEU A 220 -11.50 37.03 -25.68
CA LEU A 220 -11.84 35.61 -25.85
C LEU A 220 -10.53 34.82 -25.84
N ASP A 221 -10.45 33.84 -24.95
CA ASP A 221 -9.34 32.89 -24.85
C ASP A 221 -8.90 32.41 -26.23
N ASN A 222 -7.63 32.63 -26.59
CA ASN A 222 -7.02 32.06 -27.81
C ASN A 222 -6.72 30.56 -27.67
N ASN A 223 -7.58 29.81 -26.96
CA ASN A 223 -7.61 28.35 -26.96
C ASN A 223 -8.94 27.88 -27.56
N VAL A 224 -9.18 28.18 -28.84
CA VAL A 224 -10.25 27.51 -29.59
C VAL A 224 -9.67 26.23 -30.19
N ASP A 225 -9.79 25.14 -29.43
CA ASP A 225 -9.75 23.79 -29.98
C ASP A 225 -10.99 23.61 -30.89
N TYR A 226 -10.78 23.51 -32.20
CA TYR A 226 -11.83 23.15 -33.15
C TYR A 226 -12.19 21.67 -32.97
N GLY A 227 -13.20 21.40 -32.13
CA GLY A 227 -13.62 20.02 -31.86
C GLY A 227 -14.96 19.87 -31.15
N GLY A 228 -16.05 20.32 -31.77
CA GLY A 228 -17.38 19.68 -31.69
C GLY A 228 -18.20 19.76 -30.39
N SER A 229 -19.51 19.89 -30.60
CA SER A 229 -20.63 19.62 -29.67
C SER A 229 -21.04 20.74 -28.70
N SER A 230 -22.12 21.39 -29.12
CA SER A 230 -23.05 22.24 -28.37
C SER A 230 -23.51 21.68 -27.02
N LYS A 231 -23.27 22.42 -25.94
CA LYS A 231 -24.20 22.57 -24.80
C LYS A 231 -24.07 24.01 -24.25
N GLY A 232 -25.21 24.63 -23.98
CA GLY A 232 -25.34 26.06 -23.65
C GLY A 232 -24.67 26.50 -22.35
N PRO A 233 -24.57 27.82 -22.12
CA PRO A 233 -23.81 28.37 -21.00
C PRO A 233 -24.63 28.21 -19.71
N SER A 234 -24.13 27.37 -18.80
CA SER A 234 -24.52 27.39 -17.40
C SER A 234 -23.74 28.49 -16.68
N ASN A 235 -24.47 29.41 -16.05
CA ASN A 235 -23.94 30.35 -15.08
C ASN A 235 -23.13 29.63 -14.00
N ASN A 236 -21.85 29.99 -13.89
CA ASN A 236 -21.00 30.05 -12.70
C ASN A 236 -19.56 29.78 -13.13
N ASP A 237 -18.79 30.86 -13.30
CA ASP A 237 -17.46 31.03 -12.70
C ASP A 237 -16.86 32.33 -13.24
N SER A 238 -16.29 33.11 -12.33
CA SER A 238 -15.67 34.40 -12.58
C SER A 238 -14.46 34.26 -13.49
N GLN A 239 -14.69 34.35 -14.81
CA GLN A 239 -13.66 34.63 -15.80
C GLN A 239 -13.13 36.04 -15.50
N THR A 240 -11.95 36.11 -14.88
CA THR A 240 -11.20 37.37 -14.84
C THR A 240 -10.57 37.53 -16.21
N GLU A 241 -11.37 38.10 -17.11
CA GLU A 241 -10.95 38.57 -18.42
C GLU A 241 -9.69 39.42 -18.25
N THR A 242 -8.55 38.98 -18.80
CA THR A 242 -7.38 39.83 -18.94
C THR A 242 -7.74 40.95 -19.90
N THR A 243 -8.27 42.03 -19.35
CA THR A 243 -8.72 43.19 -20.11
C THR A 243 -7.49 43.93 -20.64
N GLN A 244 -7.28 43.85 -21.95
CA GLN A 244 -6.45 44.85 -22.62
C GLN A 244 -7.23 46.16 -22.54
N VAL A 245 -6.76 47.09 -21.71
CA VAL A 245 -7.33 48.44 -21.68
C VAL A 245 -6.75 49.17 -22.89
N ILE A 246 -7.59 49.39 -23.90
CA ILE A 246 -7.26 50.23 -25.03
C ILE A 246 -7.80 51.63 -24.75
N LEU A 247 -6.91 52.60 -24.55
CA LEU A 247 -7.28 54.01 -24.45
C LEU A 247 -7.30 54.62 -25.85
N ALA A 248 -8.48 55.00 -26.31
CA ALA A 248 -8.66 55.78 -27.52
C ALA A 248 -8.74 57.27 -27.15
N THR A 249 -7.76 58.06 -27.59
CA THR A 249 -7.80 59.51 -27.43
C THR A 249 -8.49 60.14 -28.65
N LYS A 250 -9.23 61.25 -28.45
CA LYS A 250 -9.88 62.01 -29.56
C LYS A 250 -8.90 62.51 -30.63
N THR A 251 -7.59 62.52 -30.33
CA THR A 251 -6.49 62.85 -31.25
C THR A 251 -6.07 61.70 -32.17
N GLY A 252 -6.81 60.57 -32.18
CA GLY A 252 -6.54 59.44 -33.08
C GLY A 252 -5.47 58.46 -32.58
N GLY A 253 -5.03 58.58 -31.32
CA GLY A 253 -4.09 57.66 -30.68
C GLY A 253 -4.80 56.49 -29.99
N LEU A 254 -4.37 55.27 -30.28
CA LEU A 254 -4.82 54.04 -29.62
C LEU A 254 -3.67 53.48 -28.76
N TYR A 255 -3.82 53.46 -27.44
CA TYR A 255 -2.82 52.91 -26.52
C TYR A 255 -3.33 51.60 -25.91
N ALA A 256 -2.64 50.49 -26.14
CA ALA A 256 -3.00 49.18 -25.59
C ALA A 256 -2.10 48.82 -24.40
N PHE A 257 -2.70 48.60 -23.23
CA PHE A 257 -1.97 48.13 -22.05
C PHE A 257 -2.08 46.61 -21.92
N ILE A 258 -0.91 45.94 -21.96
CA ILE A 258 -0.80 44.50 -21.77
C ILE A 258 -0.46 44.26 -20.29
N PRO A 259 -1.35 43.66 -19.49
CA PRO A 259 -1.00 43.30 -18.12
C PRO A 259 0.17 42.30 -18.13
N PRO A 260 1.12 42.39 -17.17
CA PRO A 260 2.17 41.37 -17.02
C PRO A 260 1.53 39.99 -16.81
N SER A 261 2.25 38.93 -17.17
CA SER A 261 1.75 37.56 -16.98
C SER A 261 1.39 37.30 -15.51
N LEU A 262 0.38 36.45 -15.27
CA LEU A 262 -0.01 36.06 -13.91
C LEU A 262 1.18 35.51 -13.10
N PHE A 263 2.08 34.79 -13.78
CA PHE A 263 3.34 34.31 -13.21
C PHE A 263 4.22 35.47 -12.71
N GLN A 264 4.46 36.48 -13.55
CA GLN A 264 5.31 37.60 -13.18
C GLN A 264 4.69 38.49 -12.08
N GLN A 265 3.37 38.68 -12.12
CA GLN A 265 2.63 39.34 -11.03
C GLN A 265 2.80 38.59 -9.70
N SER A 266 2.65 37.27 -9.72
CA SER A 266 2.80 36.43 -8.52
C SER A 266 4.22 36.46 -7.95
N ILE A 267 5.25 36.51 -8.80
CA ILE A 267 6.65 36.63 -8.35
C ILE A 267 6.89 37.98 -7.70
N CYS A 268 6.45 39.09 -8.32
CA CYS A 268 6.61 40.42 -7.73
C CYS A 268 5.93 40.52 -6.36
N LEU A 269 4.76 39.90 -6.19
CA LEU A 269 4.08 39.82 -4.89
C LEU A 269 4.89 38.98 -3.88
N LEU A 270 5.45 37.85 -4.30
CA LEU A 270 6.28 37.02 -3.43
C LEU A 270 7.59 37.72 -3.03
N GLU A 271 8.19 38.54 -3.89
CA GLU A 271 9.37 39.34 -3.58
C GLU A 271 9.14 40.39 -2.49
N MET A 272 7.89 40.78 -2.23
CA MET A 272 7.55 41.71 -1.14
C MET A 272 7.70 41.09 0.27
N GLU A 273 7.83 39.76 0.37
CA GLU A 273 8.00 39.00 1.63
C GLU A 273 6.93 39.27 2.73
N THR A 274 5.74 39.77 2.35
CA THR A 274 4.62 39.99 3.28
C THR A 274 3.56 38.88 3.18
N ASP A 275 2.89 38.57 4.29
CA ASP A 275 1.88 37.50 4.33
C ASP A 275 0.69 37.79 3.41
N GLY A 276 0.21 39.04 3.41
CA GLY A 276 -0.88 39.48 2.52
C GLY A 276 -0.52 39.36 1.03
N ALA A 277 0.71 39.72 0.64
CA ALA A 277 1.15 39.57 -0.75
C ALA A 277 1.30 38.09 -1.15
N ARG A 278 1.73 37.23 -0.22
CA ARG A 278 1.84 35.79 -0.45
C ARG A 278 0.48 35.13 -0.66
N GLU A 279 -0.53 35.48 0.15
CA GLU A 279 -1.90 34.99 -0.02
C GLU A 279 -2.49 35.41 -1.36
N GLN A 280 -2.24 36.65 -1.78
CA GLN A 280 -2.61 37.15 -3.10
C GLN A 280 -1.87 36.42 -4.22
N ALA A 281 -0.57 36.15 -4.08
CA ALA A 281 0.17 35.36 -5.05
C ALA A 281 -0.37 33.93 -5.17
N LEU A 282 -0.75 33.31 -4.05
CA LEU A 282 -1.35 31.98 -4.02
C LEU A 282 -2.79 31.96 -4.56
N SER A 283 -3.55 33.05 -4.43
CA SER A 283 -4.88 33.16 -5.03
C SER A 283 -4.78 33.27 -6.56
N LEU A 284 -3.81 34.04 -7.06
CA LEU A 284 -3.47 34.09 -8.48
C LEU A 284 -2.96 32.74 -8.98
N ALA A 285 -2.16 32.01 -8.20
CA ALA A 285 -1.68 30.70 -8.60
C ALA A 285 -2.80 29.67 -8.81
N LYS A 286 -3.97 29.82 -8.16
CA LYS A 286 -5.11 28.90 -8.33
C LYS A 286 -5.74 28.98 -9.72
N THR A 287 -5.56 30.10 -10.43
CA THR A 287 -6.09 30.25 -11.80
C THR A 287 -5.18 29.60 -12.85
N LEU A 288 -3.96 29.23 -12.48
CA LEU A 288 -3.02 28.50 -13.32
C LEU A 288 -3.33 27.00 -13.34
N LYS A 289 -2.93 26.32 -14.42
CA LYS A 289 -3.03 24.85 -14.53
C LYS A 289 -2.23 24.19 -13.40
N GLN A 290 -2.86 23.32 -12.63
CA GLN A 290 -2.28 22.69 -11.42
C GLN A 290 -1.01 21.86 -11.70
N ASP A 291 -0.87 21.32 -12.91
CA ASP A 291 0.33 20.57 -13.34
C ASP A 291 1.35 21.43 -14.11
N GLY A 292 1.12 22.75 -14.21
CA GLY A 292 2.04 23.66 -14.88
C GLY A 292 3.31 23.92 -14.07
N LEU A 293 4.44 24.10 -14.76
CA LEU A 293 5.71 24.49 -14.13
C LEU A 293 5.60 25.79 -13.34
N ASP A 294 4.81 26.75 -13.84
CA ASP A 294 4.55 28.03 -13.17
C ASP A 294 3.84 27.83 -11.83
N TYR A 295 2.84 26.94 -11.78
CA TYR A 295 2.13 26.58 -10.55
C TYR A 295 3.10 25.96 -9.53
N GLN A 296 3.91 25.01 -9.96
CA GLN A 296 4.91 24.34 -9.11
C GLN A 296 5.94 25.33 -8.56
N TYR A 297 6.44 26.23 -9.42
CA TYR A 297 7.42 27.25 -9.05
C TYR A 297 6.89 28.21 -7.98
N ILE A 298 5.69 28.76 -8.18
CA ILE A 298 5.08 29.72 -7.24
C ILE A 298 4.86 29.05 -5.87
N HIS A 299 4.36 27.81 -5.85
CA HIS A 299 4.15 27.07 -4.61
C HIS A 299 5.47 26.71 -3.92
N LEU A 300 6.51 26.34 -4.67
CA LEU A 300 7.84 26.07 -4.11
C LEU A 300 8.46 27.32 -3.48
N TYR A 301 8.37 28.47 -4.16
CA TYR A 301 8.89 29.73 -3.65
C TYR A 301 8.17 30.15 -2.36
N ALA A 302 6.83 30.09 -2.36
CA ALA A 302 6.03 30.39 -1.16
C ALA A 302 6.32 29.41 -0.01
N ALA A 303 6.53 28.12 -0.30
CA ALA A 303 6.92 27.12 0.70
C ALA A 303 8.27 27.43 1.34
N LEU A 304 9.28 27.79 0.54
CA LEU A 304 10.61 28.16 1.03
C LEU A 304 10.58 29.43 1.91
N GLN A 305 9.72 30.39 1.59
CA GLN A 305 9.50 31.56 2.46
C GLN A 305 8.92 31.19 3.82
N LEU A 306 7.88 30.33 3.86
CA LEU A 306 7.29 29.86 5.11
C LEU A 306 8.28 28.99 5.90
N PHE A 307 9.08 28.18 5.22
CA PHE A 307 10.14 27.38 5.82
C PHE A 307 11.19 28.25 6.52
N LYS A 308 11.65 29.33 5.85
CA LYS A 308 12.56 30.33 6.46
C LYS A 308 11.93 31.03 7.68
N GLN A 309 10.62 31.23 7.66
CA GLN A 309 9.86 31.80 8.78
C GLN A 309 9.53 30.78 9.88
N THR A 310 9.97 29.52 9.77
CA THR A 310 9.67 28.42 10.70
C THR A 310 8.19 28.04 10.83
N SER A 311 7.32 28.48 9.90
CA SER A 311 5.93 27.97 9.79
C SER A 311 5.92 26.65 9.03
N PHE A 312 6.30 25.57 9.72
CA PHE A 312 6.50 24.26 9.11
C PHE A 312 5.20 23.57 8.65
N ASN A 313 4.08 23.77 9.36
CA ASN A 313 2.80 23.14 9.01
C ASN A 313 2.23 23.70 7.70
N ASP A 314 2.27 25.02 7.52
CA ASP A 314 1.78 25.64 6.28
C ASP A 314 2.73 25.37 5.11
N ALA A 315 4.05 25.36 5.41
CA ALA A 315 5.07 24.99 4.43
C ALA A 315 4.87 23.56 3.91
N SER A 316 4.49 22.59 4.75
CA SER A 316 4.28 21.19 4.34
C SER A 316 3.24 21.08 3.21
N ILE A 317 2.14 21.83 3.33
CA ILE A 317 1.05 21.82 2.36
C ILE A 317 1.53 22.37 1.03
N LEU A 318 2.28 23.48 1.03
CA LEU A 318 2.78 24.10 -0.18
C LEU A 318 3.88 23.27 -0.85
N PHE A 319 4.80 22.65 -0.08
CA PHE A 319 5.79 21.72 -0.62
C PHE A 319 5.11 20.57 -1.37
N THR A 320 4.03 20.02 -0.82
CA THR A 320 3.31 18.91 -1.48
C THR A 320 2.61 19.32 -2.77
N LYS A 321 2.12 20.57 -2.85
CA LYS A 321 1.55 21.13 -4.09
C LYS A 321 2.62 21.43 -5.14
N SER A 322 3.82 21.81 -4.70
CA SER A 322 4.92 22.16 -5.60
C SER A 322 5.53 20.97 -6.34
N GLN A 323 5.26 19.73 -5.91
CA GLN A 323 5.88 18.51 -6.46
C GLN A 323 7.42 18.56 -6.45
N CYS A 324 8.00 19.19 -5.43
CA CYS A 324 9.44 19.32 -5.30
C CYS A 324 10.12 17.96 -5.15
N ASP A 325 11.34 17.83 -5.70
CA ASP A 325 12.20 16.67 -5.43
C ASP A 325 12.47 16.57 -3.92
N ILE A 326 12.20 15.40 -3.36
CA ILE A 326 12.35 15.09 -1.94
C ILE A 326 13.79 15.33 -1.46
N ARG A 327 14.79 15.08 -2.33
CA ARG A 327 16.21 15.25 -1.99
C ARG A 327 16.54 16.70 -1.61
N LEU A 328 15.80 17.67 -2.16
CA LEU A 328 15.91 19.07 -1.74
C LEU A 328 15.57 19.22 -0.26
N ILE A 329 14.42 18.69 0.16
CA ILE A 329 13.91 18.80 1.54
C ILE A 329 14.83 18.05 2.49
N LEU A 330 15.29 16.86 2.11
CA LEU A 330 16.17 16.05 2.93
C LEU A 330 17.51 16.74 3.20
N ARG A 331 18.02 17.59 2.30
CA ARG A 331 19.31 18.30 2.45
C ARG A 331 19.46 19.05 3.78
N TRP A 332 18.36 19.55 4.34
CA TRP A 332 18.36 20.25 5.63
C TRP A 332 18.41 19.31 6.86
N PHE A 333 18.27 18.00 6.66
CA PHE A 333 18.20 16.93 7.68
C PHE A 333 19.35 15.92 7.48
N PRO A 334 20.60 16.29 7.86
CA PRO A 334 21.78 15.44 7.64
C PRO A 334 21.73 14.10 8.40
N ASP A 335 21.02 14.07 9.52
CA ASP A 335 20.72 12.88 10.31
C ASP A 335 19.95 11.80 9.52
N LEU A 336 19.11 12.20 8.57
CA LEU A 336 18.35 11.30 7.71
C LEU A 336 19.09 10.90 6.42
N ILE A 337 20.18 11.59 6.06
CA ILE A 337 20.90 11.37 4.78
C ILE A 337 22.14 10.48 4.96
N ALA A 338 22.68 10.33 6.17
CA ALA A 338 23.96 9.65 6.40
C ALA A 338 24.06 8.29 5.67
N GLY A 339 24.82 8.24 4.57
CA GLY A 339 25.05 7.06 3.74
C GLY A 339 24.04 6.77 2.61
N LEU A 340 22.99 7.60 2.43
CA LEU A 340 21.94 7.41 1.41
C LEU A 340 22.28 8.04 0.05
N PHE A 341 22.78 9.27 0.04
CA PHE A 341 23.19 10.00 -1.16
C PHE A 341 24.13 11.16 -0.80
N ASP A 342 24.89 11.65 -1.78
CA ASP A 342 25.77 12.80 -1.57
C ASP A 342 24.92 14.08 -1.45
N PRO A 343 25.11 14.91 -0.40
CA PRO A 343 24.33 16.15 -0.22
C PRO A 343 24.57 17.20 -1.32
N ASP A 344 25.60 17.00 -2.15
CA ASP A 344 25.95 17.82 -3.31
C ASP A 344 25.51 17.19 -4.64
N GLU A 345 24.79 16.06 -4.61
CA GLU A 345 24.18 15.46 -5.80
C GLU A 345 23.21 16.44 -6.46
N PHE A 346 23.29 16.57 -7.79
CA PHE A 346 22.62 17.62 -8.55
C PHE A 346 21.09 17.44 -8.57
N VAL A 347 20.38 18.31 -7.85
CA VAL A 347 18.92 18.48 -7.98
C VAL A 347 18.63 19.54 -9.04
N ARG A 348 17.81 19.21 -10.05
CA ARG A 348 17.40 20.16 -11.10
C ARG A 348 16.53 21.26 -10.48
N LEU A 349 17.11 22.43 -10.25
CA LEU A 349 16.42 23.58 -9.66
C LEU A 349 16.33 24.74 -10.67
N PRO A 350 15.19 25.44 -10.72
CA PRO A 350 15.09 26.72 -11.42
C PRO A 350 16.10 27.74 -10.87
N LEU A 351 16.76 28.50 -11.75
CA LEU A 351 17.81 29.47 -11.40
C LEU A 351 17.36 30.45 -10.30
N GLY A 352 16.15 31.01 -10.40
CA GLY A 352 15.61 31.93 -9.38
C GLY A 352 15.54 31.30 -7.99
N ILE A 353 15.11 30.04 -7.89
CA ILE A 353 15.00 29.31 -6.63
C ILE A 353 16.39 28.98 -6.07
N SER A 354 17.36 28.64 -6.92
CA SER A 354 18.73 28.36 -6.47
C SER A 354 19.37 29.57 -5.76
N THR A 355 19.15 30.78 -6.26
CA THR A 355 19.61 32.02 -5.62
C THR A 355 18.89 32.35 -4.32
N TYR A 356 17.66 31.85 -4.15
CA TYR A 356 16.90 32.01 -2.91
C TYR A 356 17.38 31.00 -1.86
N ILE A 357 17.60 29.74 -2.25
CA ILE A 357 18.11 28.69 -1.37
C ILE A 357 19.48 29.06 -0.80
N SER A 358 20.36 29.70 -1.57
CA SER A 358 21.66 30.16 -1.06
C SER A 358 21.55 31.21 0.05
N LYS A 359 20.37 31.82 0.25
CA LYS A 359 20.09 32.75 1.36
C LYS A 359 19.55 32.03 2.61
N ILE A 360 19.22 30.74 2.52
CA ILE A 360 18.72 29.94 3.63
C ILE A 360 19.91 29.17 4.24
N PRO A 361 20.03 29.10 5.58
CA PRO A 361 21.03 28.28 6.25
C PRO A 361 21.01 26.80 5.82
N HIS A 362 22.16 26.12 5.92
CA HIS A 362 22.33 24.78 5.37
C HIS A 362 21.69 23.66 6.19
N THR A 363 21.48 23.85 7.50
CA THR A 363 20.88 22.85 8.39
C THR A 363 19.61 23.37 9.05
N ILE A 364 18.66 22.48 9.34
CA ILE A 364 17.40 22.85 10.01
C ILE A 364 17.64 23.51 11.37
N ASP A 365 18.64 23.05 12.11
CA ASP A 365 19.01 23.64 13.40
C ASP A 365 19.44 25.09 13.23
N GLN A 366 20.31 25.38 12.25
CA GLN A 366 20.70 26.76 11.92
C GLN A 366 19.54 27.63 11.43
N VAL A 367 18.58 27.06 10.68
CA VAL A 367 17.37 27.81 10.26
C VAL A 367 16.55 28.23 11.47
N ILE A 368 16.34 27.33 12.42
CA ILE A 368 15.59 27.60 13.65
C ILE A 368 16.35 28.59 14.53
N VAL A 369 17.64 28.39 14.74
CA VAL A 369 18.48 29.29 15.54
C VAL A 369 18.52 30.69 14.93
N ALA A 370 18.70 30.84 13.61
CA ALA A 370 18.72 32.14 12.95
C ALA A 370 17.39 32.89 13.06
N ASN A 371 16.25 32.17 13.05
CA ASN A 371 14.93 32.77 13.25
C ASN A 371 14.74 33.21 14.70
N LEU A 372 15.14 32.37 15.66
CA LEU A 372 15.11 32.69 17.09
C LEU A 372 15.97 33.91 17.41
N GLU A 373 17.20 33.96 16.90
CA GLU A 373 18.08 35.11 17.07
C GLU A 373 17.47 36.38 16.46
N LYS A 374 16.89 36.31 15.26
CA LYS A 374 16.27 37.48 14.62
C LYS A 374 15.12 38.08 15.44
N ASN A 375 14.33 37.25 16.12
CA ASN A 375 13.11 37.67 16.81
C ASN A 375 13.31 37.95 18.30
N TYR A 376 14.28 37.29 18.95
CA TYR A 376 14.45 37.34 20.40
C TYR A 376 15.83 37.89 20.84
N SER A 377 16.83 37.95 19.96
CA SER A 377 18.13 38.59 20.26
C SER A 377 18.01 40.12 20.21
N PRO A 378 18.68 40.88 21.10
CA PRO A 378 19.66 40.44 22.12
C PRO A 378 19.05 40.16 23.50
N TYR A 379 17.72 40.12 23.63
CA TYR A 379 17.04 40.09 24.94
C TYR A 379 17.03 38.72 25.62
N LEU A 380 17.05 37.66 24.84
CA LEU A 380 17.15 36.27 25.31
C LEU A 380 18.18 35.52 24.46
N SER A 381 18.92 34.61 25.09
CA SER A 381 19.92 33.79 24.42
C SER A 381 19.40 32.38 24.17
N VAL A 382 19.74 31.82 23.00
CA VAL A 382 19.28 30.48 22.60
C VAL A 382 19.92 29.38 23.45
N GLU A 383 21.10 29.64 24.02
CA GLU A 383 21.89 28.65 24.74
C GLU A 383 21.69 28.67 26.27
N GLU A 384 21.30 29.80 26.87
CA GLU A 384 21.17 29.91 28.32
C GLU A 384 19.71 29.74 28.78
N ASP A 385 18.75 30.35 28.07
CA ASP A 385 17.36 30.45 28.52
C ASP A 385 16.52 29.18 28.24
N GLU A 386 15.97 28.60 29.30
CA GLU A 386 15.10 27.41 29.27
C GLU A 386 13.84 27.54 28.36
N PRO A 387 13.07 28.64 28.34
CA PRO A 387 11.90 28.74 27.47
C PRO A 387 12.24 28.76 25.97
N ILE A 388 13.42 29.26 25.58
CA ILE A 388 13.87 29.22 24.18
C ILE A 388 14.37 27.83 23.82
N LYS A 389 14.98 27.10 24.75
CA LYS A 389 15.31 25.67 24.55
C LYS A 389 14.05 24.86 24.32
N ASP A 390 13.02 25.05 25.14
CA ASP A 390 11.74 24.39 24.95
C ASP A 390 11.13 24.75 23.58
N LEU A 391 11.09 26.03 23.23
CA LEU A 391 10.59 26.46 21.93
C LEU A 391 11.42 25.88 20.77
N LYS A 392 12.74 25.82 20.89
CA LYS A 392 13.64 25.16 19.92
C LYS A 392 13.29 23.68 19.77
N THR A 393 13.06 22.95 20.85
CA THR A 393 12.63 21.54 20.76
C THR A 393 11.27 21.39 20.09
N THR A 394 10.31 22.28 20.36
CA THR A 394 9.01 22.26 19.69
C THR A 394 9.12 22.56 18.20
N LEU A 395 9.95 23.52 17.80
CA LEU A 395 10.22 23.83 16.39
C LEU A 395 10.94 22.68 15.69
N MET A 396 11.88 22.01 16.34
CA MET A 396 12.53 20.81 15.81
C MET A 396 11.52 19.67 15.59
N ASN A 397 10.60 19.45 16.54
CA ASN A 397 9.53 18.48 16.38
C ASN A 397 8.59 18.85 15.22
N ASN A 398 8.22 20.13 15.09
CA ASN A 398 7.39 20.62 13.99
C ASN A 398 8.09 20.49 12.62
N ALA A 399 9.41 20.69 12.57
CA ALA A 399 10.20 20.46 11.37
C ALA A 399 10.21 18.97 10.99
N ARG A 400 10.38 18.07 11.96
CA ARG A 400 10.30 16.61 11.74
C ARG A 400 8.90 16.17 11.29
N THR A 401 7.83 16.75 11.83
CA THR A 401 6.45 16.45 11.37
C THR A 401 6.21 16.94 9.95
N MET A 402 6.72 18.12 9.58
CA MET A 402 6.63 18.63 8.21
C MET A 402 7.29 17.68 7.21
N VAL A 403 8.51 17.22 7.48
CA VAL A 403 9.21 16.26 6.61
C VAL A 403 8.41 14.98 6.47
N LEU A 404 7.93 14.41 7.58
CA LEU A 404 7.09 13.21 7.56
C LEU A 404 5.82 13.40 6.71
N GLU A 405 5.15 14.54 6.81
CA GLU A 405 3.97 14.84 6.00
C GLU A 405 4.31 14.94 4.51
N CYS A 406 5.41 15.60 4.16
CA CYS A 406 5.89 15.72 2.78
C CYS A 406 6.22 14.33 2.20
N LEU A 407 7.05 13.55 2.91
CA LEU A 407 7.45 12.21 2.50
C LEU A 407 6.24 11.26 2.40
N SER A 408 5.35 11.26 3.40
CA SER A 408 4.19 10.35 3.39
C SER A 408 3.18 10.65 2.29
N ARG A 409 2.98 11.93 1.94
CA ARG A 409 2.12 12.33 0.80
C ARG A 409 2.76 11.93 -0.52
N GLU A 410 4.07 12.15 -0.67
CA GLU A 410 4.79 11.78 -1.88
C GLU A 410 4.85 10.26 -2.08
N HIS A 411 5.05 9.48 -1.00
CA HIS A 411 4.95 8.02 -1.02
C HIS A 411 3.55 7.55 -1.47
N ARG A 412 2.47 8.14 -0.97
CA ARG A 412 1.09 7.82 -1.41
C ARG A 412 0.86 8.15 -2.88
N LYS A 413 1.38 9.29 -3.35
CA LYS A 413 1.27 9.73 -4.76
C LYS A 413 2.00 8.77 -5.69
N ARG A 414 3.26 8.44 -5.38
CA ARG A 414 4.09 7.52 -6.16
C ARG A 414 3.52 6.11 -6.18
N ARG A 415 2.98 5.62 -5.06
CA ARG A 415 2.29 4.33 -5.02
C ARG A 415 1.06 4.27 -5.92
N ARG A 416 0.28 5.36 -6.04
CA ARG A 416 -0.83 5.45 -7.01
C ARG A 416 -0.32 5.47 -8.44
N SER A 417 0.78 6.19 -8.70
CA SER A 417 1.40 6.26 -10.03
C SER A 417 1.94 4.91 -10.52
N ARG A 418 2.53 4.09 -9.64
CA ARG A 418 3.04 2.75 -9.97
C ARG A 418 1.95 1.78 -10.45
N GLN A 419 0.70 1.99 -10.06
CA GLN A 419 -0.44 1.23 -10.57
C GLN A 419 -0.83 1.64 -12.00
N SER A 420 -0.44 2.84 -12.45
CA SER A 420 -0.77 3.37 -13.78
C SER A 420 0.38 3.34 -14.79
N SER A 421 1.65 3.34 -14.36
CA SER A 421 2.82 3.35 -15.26
C SER A 421 4.08 2.75 -14.61
N HIS A 422 4.80 1.89 -15.35
CA HIS A 422 6.13 1.36 -15.00
C HIS A 422 7.22 2.28 -15.60
N SER A 423 7.80 3.18 -14.81
CA SER A 423 9.03 3.90 -15.16
C SER A 423 10.13 3.56 -14.15
N ASP A 424 11.25 3.03 -14.63
CA ASP A 424 12.38 2.57 -13.81
C ASP A 424 13.18 3.71 -13.15
N SER A 425 12.99 4.97 -13.58
CA SER A 425 13.70 6.15 -13.06
C SER A 425 13.42 6.47 -11.59
N ASP A 426 12.32 5.94 -11.05
CA ASP A 426 11.81 6.33 -9.74
C ASP A 426 12.30 5.41 -8.61
N ALA A 427 12.93 4.28 -8.93
CA ALA A 427 13.38 3.29 -7.96
C ALA A 427 14.42 3.84 -6.96
N TYR A 428 15.35 4.67 -7.43
CA TYR A 428 16.37 5.30 -6.57
C TYR A 428 15.76 6.28 -5.57
N THR A 429 14.81 7.09 -6.03
CA THR A 429 14.15 8.08 -5.15
C THR A 429 13.14 7.41 -4.21
N ASP A 430 12.52 6.31 -4.62
CA ASP A 430 11.67 5.48 -3.77
C ASP A 430 12.47 4.80 -2.65
N MET A 431 13.67 4.29 -2.95
CA MET A 431 14.59 3.72 -1.95
C MET A 431 14.97 4.75 -0.87
N ILE A 432 15.31 5.98 -1.29
CA ILE A 432 15.62 7.07 -0.37
C ILE A 432 14.39 7.40 0.49
N LEU A 433 13.23 7.56 -0.16
CA LEU A 433 11.97 7.88 0.48
C LEU A 433 11.56 6.84 1.54
N ASP A 434 11.61 5.56 1.18
CA ASP A 434 11.23 4.45 2.06
C ASP A 434 12.18 4.34 3.25
N THR A 435 13.48 4.52 3.03
CA THR A 435 14.50 4.46 4.09
C THR A 435 14.33 5.61 5.08
N CYS A 436 14.16 6.85 4.60
CA CYS A 436 13.92 7.99 5.48
C CYS A 436 12.60 7.87 6.25
N LEU A 437 11.53 7.37 5.62
CA LEU A 437 10.25 7.12 6.29
C LEU A 437 10.40 6.06 7.41
N ALA A 438 11.12 4.97 7.16
CA ALA A 438 11.37 3.94 8.17
C ALA A 438 12.11 4.50 9.40
N ILE A 439 13.13 5.33 9.19
CA ILE A 439 13.89 5.98 10.27
C ILE A 439 12.99 6.91 11.09
N ILE A 440 12.21 7.78 10.44
CA ILE A 440 11.33 8.72 11.16
C ILE A 440 10.23 7.98 11.91
N PHE A 441 9.66 6.91 11.34
CA PHE A 441 8.67 6.09 12.04
C PHE A 441 9.26 5.35 13.23
N ALA A 442 10.53 4.95 13.18
CA ALA A 442 11.22 4.31 14.30
C ALA A 442 11.44 5.25 15.49
N GLU A 443 11.71 6.53 15.23
CA GLU A 443 11.96 7.55 16.27
C GLU A 443 10.70 8.00 17.03
N LYS A 444 9.51 7.90 16.43
CA LYS A 444 8.26 8.33 17.07
C LYS A 444 7.77 7.32 18.11
N THR A 445 7.56 7.77 19.34
CA THR A 445 7.37 6.89 20.50
C THR A 445 5.91 6.57 20.88
N SER A 446 4.88 7.33 20.45
CA SER A 446 3.54 7.21 21.08
C SER A 446 2.29 7.13 20.17
N MET A 447 2.13 7.94 19.12
CA MET A 447 0.82 8.03 18.40
C MET A 447 0.72 7.20 17.11
N ASP A 448 1.87 6.89 16.50
CA ASP A 448 1.96 6.19 15.20
C ASP A 448 2.48 4.75 15.37
N ARG A 449 2.17 4.06 16.49
CA ARG A 449 2.73 2.72 16.81
C ARG A 449 2.52 1.69 15.70
N ASN A 450 1.34 1.72 15.06
CA ASN A 450 1.04 0.81 13.96
C ASN A 450 1.57 1.30 12.61
N ALA A 451 2.00 2.55 12.49
CA ALA A 451 2.43 3.09 11.21
C ALA A 451 3.69 2.37 10.69
N LEU A 452 4.66 2.11 11.57
CA LEU A 452 5.86 1.36 11.21
C LEU A 452 5.52 -0.09 10.85
N SER A 453 4.71 -0.77 11.65
CA SER A 453 4.35 -2.17 11.40
C SER A 453 3.49 -2.35 10.14
N ILE A 454 2.60 -1.39 9.84
CA ILE A 454 1.83 -1.31 8.60
C ILE A 454 2.74 -1.00 7.42
N PHE A 455 3.67 -0.05 7.57
CA PHE A 455 4.63 0.31 6.53
C PHE A 455 5.47 -0.91 6.16
N VAL A 456 6.12 -1.55 7.13
CA VAL A 456 6.98 -2.73 6.89
C VAL A 456 6.21 -3.93 6.32
N SER A 457 4.90 -4.04 6.59
CA SER A 457 4.08 -5.10 5.97
C SER A 457 3.82 -4.90 4.46
N GLN A 458 4.07 -3.70 3.95
CA GLN A 458 3.90 -3.35 2.54
C GLN A 458 5.23 -3.56 1.78
N PRO A 459 5.19 -3.74 0.44
CA PRO A 459 6.41 -3.84 -0.35
C PRO A 459 7.17 -2.51 -0.30
N ASN A 460 8.36 -2.53 0.29
CA ASN A 460 9.21 -1.35 0.45
C ASN A 460 10.61 -1.62 -0.11
N THR A 461 11.34 -0.56 -0.40
CA THR A 461 12.72 -0.56 -0.93
C THR A 461 13.72 0.00 0.07
N VAL A 462 13.53 -0.30 1.35
CA VAL A 462 14.36 0.22 2.46
C VAL A 462 15.80 -0.31 2.36
N LEU A 463 16.79 0.53 2.65
CA LEU A 463 18.18 0.11 2.80
C LEU A 463 18.47 -0.33 4.25
N LEU A 464 18.59 -1.65 4.46
CA LEU A 464 18.90 -2.25 5.76
C LEU A 464 20.14 -1.68 6.48
N PRO A 465 21.30 -1.49 5.83
CA PRO A 465 22.52 -1.05 6.53
C PRO A 465 22.39 0.32 7.19
N ILE A 466 21.47 1.15 6.70
CA ILE A 466 21.25 2.53 7.17
C ILE A 466 20.11 2.57 8.19
N ALA A 467 19.06 1.78 7.97
CA ALA A 467 17.92 1.71 8.88
C ALA A 467 18.22 0.92 10.17
N GLU A 468 19.03 -0.13 10.10
CA GLU A 468 19.30 -1.05 11.22
C GLU A 468 19.83 -0.35 12.49
N PRO A 469 20.86 0.52 12.44
CA PRO A 469 21.38 1.17 13.64
C PRO A 469 20.34 2.00 14.38
N THR A 470 19.44 2.65 13.64
CA THR A 470 18.38 3.49 14.21
C THR A 470 17.29 2.64 14.85
N LEU A 471 16.90 1.54 14.21
CA LEU A 471 15.90 0.59 14.74
C LEU A 471 16.41 -0.11 16.01
N VAL A 472 17.68 -0.51 16.05
CA VAL A 472 18.32 -1.09 17.24
C VAL A 472 18.38 -0.07 18.38
N LYS A 473 18.81 1.17 18.09
CA LYS A 473 18.85 2.25 19.09
C LYS A 473 17.48 2.54 19.71
N GLN A 474 16.41 2.47 18.91
CA GLN A 474 15.03 2.70 19.35
C GLN A 474 14.35 1.44 19.92
N GLY A 475 15.02 0.28 19.90
CA GLY A 475 14.48 -0.98 20.41
C GLY A 475 13.36 -1.61 19.57
N ARG A 476 13.28 -1.29 18.26
CA ARG A 476 12.20 -1.74 17.34
C ARG A 476 12.62 -3.00 16.57
N TYR A 477 12.74 -4.12 17.27
CA TYR A 477 13.26 -5.39 16.74
C TYR A 477 12.27 -6.17 15.88
N THR A 478 10.97 -6.07 16.14
CA THR A 478 9.91 -6.72 15.35
C THR A 478 9.82 -6.15 13.94
N ALA A 479 9.94 -4.82 13.80
CA ALA A 479 10.02 -4.15 12.51
C ALA A 479 11.31 -4.54 11.77
N LEU A 480 12.44 -4.63 12.48
CA LEU A 480 13.72 -5.06 11.92
C LEU A 480 13.66 -6.50 11.39
N ALA A 481 13.09 -7.45 12.15
CA ALA A 481 12.94 -8.84 11.74
C ALA A 481 12.10 -8.98 10.45
N ARG A 482 11.03 -8.18 10.32
CA ARG A 482 10.22 -8.13 9.10
C ARG A 482 10.96 -7.52 7.91
N LEU A 483 11.82 -6.51 8.15
CA LEU A 483 12.67 -5.97 7.08
C LEU A 483 13.65 -7.05 6.60
N TYR A 484 14.32 -7.76 7.51
CA TYR A 484 15.17 -8.90 7.16
C TYR A 484 14.40 -9.98 6.36
N GLU A 485 13.15 -10.27 6.73
CA GLU A 485 12.28 -11.15 5.97
C GLU A 485 12.02 -10.64 4.54
N THR A 486 11.75 -9.34 4.35
CA THR A 486 11.51 -8.78 3.01
C THR A 486 12.75 -8.79 2.10
N HIS A 487 13.94 -8.72 2.69
CA HIS A 487 15.22 -8.78 1.96
C HIS A 487 15.70 -10.22 1.69
N GLY A 488 15.07 -11.23 2.31
CA GLY A 488 15.41 -12.64 2.13
C GLY A 488 16.39 -13.20 3.17
N ASP A 489 16.83 -12.39 4.13
CA ASP A 489 17.76 -12.78 5.20
C ASP A 489 17.00 -13.46 6.36
N THR A 490 16.49 -14.66 6.11
CA THR A 490 15.64 -15.38 7.07
C THR A 490 16.35 -15.80 8.35
N THR A 491 17.67 -15.99 8.31
CA THR A 491 18.47 -16.41 9.47
C THR A 491 18.53 -15.33 10.54
N GLN A 492 18.84 -14.09 10.16
CA GLN A 492 18.89 -12.93 11.04
C GLN A 492 17.50 -12.61 11.62
N ALA A 493 16.44 -12.72 10.81
CA ALA A 493 15.07 -12.60 11.30
C ALA A 493 14.76 -13.64 12.39
N LEU A 494 15.14 -14.91 12.20
CA LEU A 494 14.94 -15.98 13.18
C LEU A 494 15.76 -15.78 14.46
N GLU A 495 16.98 -15.23 14.38
CA GLU A 495 17.78 -14.87 15.56
C GLU A 495 17.10 -13.79 16.41
N ILE A 496 16.59 -12.73 15.77
CA ILE A 496 15.84 -11.68 16.47
C ILE A 496 14.60 -12.25 17.14
N HIS A 497 13.84 -13.08 16.42
CA HIS A 497 12.65 -13.71 16.97
C HIS A 497 12.94 -14.72 18.08
N LYS A 498 14.04 -15.48 17.98
CA LYS A 498 14.54 -16.32 19.08
C LYS A 498 14.85 -15.46 20.31
N GLY A 499 15.54 -14.33 20.11
CA GLY A 499 15.85 -13.39 21.19
C GLY A 499 14.61 -12.79 21.85
N LEU A 500 13.55 -12.53 21.08
CA LEU A 500 12.24 -12.06 21.57
C LEU A 500 11.50 -13.13 22.37
N VAL A 501 11.56 -14.40 21.97
CA VAL A 501 10.92 -15.52 22.71
C VAL A 501 11.67 -15.84 24.00
N GLU A 502 13.00 -15.81 23.98
CA GLU A 502 13.86 -16.04 25.16
C GLU A 502 13.85 -14.84 26.13
N GLY A 503 13.28 -13.70 25.72
CA GLY A 503 13.21 -12.47 26.52
C GLY A 503 14.53 -11.71 26.64
N SER A 504 15.56 -12.12 25.89
CA SER A 504 16.85 -11.40 25.79
C SER A 504 16.71 -10.04 25.10
N ILE A 505 15.71 -9.91 24.23
CA ILE A 505 15.35 -8.69 23.51
C ILE A 505 13.91 -8.36 23.87
N THR A 506 13.64 -7.13 24.29
CA THR A 506 12.28 -6.66 24.58
C THR A 506 11.87 -5.62 23.54
N ASP A 507 10.78 -5.90 22.83
CA ASP A 507 10.14 -4.94 21.93
C ASP A 507 8.71 -4.67 22.43
N ILE A 508 8.35 -3.39 22.46
CA ILE A 508 7.03 -2.89 22.85
C ILE A 508 5.95 -3.35 21.86
N ASP A 509 6.33 -3.63 20.60
CA ASP A 509 5.41 -4.01 19.52
C ASP A 509 5.23 -5.53 19.35
N SER A 510 5.89 -6.35 20.18
CA SER A 510 5.79 -7.80 20.11
C SER A 510 4.47 -8.31 20.74
N VAL A 511 3.54 -8.75 19.89
CA VAL A 511 2.24 -9.31 20.33
C VAL A 511 2.33 -10.83 20.54
N GLU A 512 2.83 -11.59 19.55
CA GLU A 512 2.91 -13.05 19.59
C GLU A 512 4.16 -13.58 18.84
N PRO A 513 5.36 -13.51 19.44
CA PRO A 513 6.61 -13.86 18.76
C PRO A 513 6.67 -15.34 18.33
N LEU A 514 5.92 -16.22 19.00
CA LEU A 514 5.81 -17.64 18.65
C LEU A 514 5.03 -17.91 17.35
N LYS A 515 4.06 -17.07 16.98
CA LYS A 515 3.34 -17.26 15.71
C LYS A 515 4.16 -16.76 14.54
N ASP A 516 4.91 -15.68 14.74
CA ASP A 516 5.79 -15.12 13.72
C ASP A 516 7.00 -16.03 13.44
N THR A 517 7.59 -16.65 14.46
CA THR A 517 8.61 -17.71 14.26
C THR A 517 8.10 -18.88 13.43
N VAL A 518 6.90 -19.40 13.73
CA VAL A 518 6.31 -20.51 12.94
C VAL A 518 6.06 -20.10 11.49
N ARG A 519 5.60 -18.86 11.25
CA ARG A 519 5.42 -18.32 9.89
C ARG A 519 6.74 -18.24 9.12
N LEU A 520 7.81 -17.78 9.78
CA LEU A 520 9.14 -17.71 9.18
C LEU A 520 9.72 -19.10 8.93
N LEU A 521 9.58 -20.02 9.88
CA LEU A 521 10.07 -21.39 9.74
C LEU A 521 9.47 -22.09 8.52
N ASN A 522 8.17 -21.90 8.24
CA ASN A 522 7.51 -22.45 7.04
C ASN A 522 8.07 -21.91 5.70
N LYS A 523 8.84 -20.81 5.72
CA LYS A 523 9.46 -20.20 4.53
C LYS A 523 10.93 -20.61 4.34
N VAL A 524 11.57 -21.18 5.35
CA VAL A 524 13.00 -21.53 5.34
C VAL A 524 13.28 -22.59 4.28
N GLU A 525 14.29 -22.35 3.45
CA GLU A 525 14.72 -23.30 2.40
C GLU A 525 15.93 -24.14 2.81
N GLU A 526 16.62 -23.76 3.89
CA GLU A 526 17.78 -24.47 4.41
C GLU A 526 17.39 -25.55 5.44
N PRO A 527 17.75 -26.83 5.22
CA PRO A 527 17.34 -27.94 6.10
C PRO A 527 17.99 -27.87 7.48
N ASP A 528 19.26 -27.45 7.58
CA ASP A 528 19.99 -27.40 8.85
C ASP A 528 19.44 -26.30 9.78
N VAL A 529 19.07 -25.14 9.21
CA VAL A 529 18.40 -24.05 9.93
C VAL A 529 17.03 -24.52 10.42
N LEU A 530 16.24 -25.18 9.56
CA LEU A 530 14.93 -25.71 9.95
C LEU A 530 15.04 -26.73 11.09
N LEU A 531 16.05 -27.62 11.06
CA LEU A 531 16.30 -28.60 12.11
C LEU A 531 16.67 -27.91 13.43
N ASN A 532 17.63 -27.00 13.42
CA ASN A 532 18.11 -26.34 14.64
C ASN A 532 17.03 -25.50 15.32
N TYR A 533 16.31 -24.66 14.55
CA TYR A 533 15.23 -23.84 15.10
C TYR A 533 13.97 -24.66 15.39
N GLY A 534 13.69 -25.73 14.65
CA GLY A 534 12.61 -26.66 14.96
C GLY A 534 12.82 -27.41 16.28
N LEU A 535 14.05 -27.87 16.54
CA LEU A 535 14.42 -28.47 17.83
C LEU A 535 14.31 -27.47 18.99
N TRP A 536 14.73 -26.23 18.76
CA TRP A 536 14.54 -25.15 19.75
C TRP A 536 13.05 -24.85 20.00
N LEU A 537 12.23 -24.88 18.95
CA LEU A 537 10.79 -24.65 19.07
C LEU A 537 10.10 -25.77 19.87
N LEU A 538 10.58 -27.01 19.79
CA LEU A 538 10.03 -28.12 20.60
C LEU A 538 10.13 -27.88 22.10
N ALA A 539 11.20 -27.20 22.56
CA ALA A 539 11.39 -26.89 23.98
C ALA A 539 10.34 -25.88 24.51
N HIS A 540 9.83 -25.02 23.65
CA HIS A 540 8.86 -23.98 24.01
C HIS A 540 7.42 -24.40 23.69
N ASN A 541 7.20 -24.95 22.49
CA ASN A 541 5.93 -25.43 22.00
C ASN A 541 6.10 -26.72 21.19
N ARG A 542 5.88 -27.86 21.86
CA ARG A 542 6.01 -29.20 21.28
C ARG A 542 5.18 -29.39 20.02
N SER A 543 3.90 -28.99 20.02
CA SER A 543 3.01 -29.26 18.89
C SER A 543 3.36 -28.42 17.67
N ALA A 544 3.70 -27.14 17.86
CA ALA A 544 4.11 -26.24 16.78
C ALA A 544 5.47 -26.65 16.19
N GLY A 545 6.44 -27.02 17.04
CA GLY A 545 7.73 -27.55 16.61
C GLY A 545 7.61 -28.83 15.81
N LEU A 546 6.81 -29.78 16.29
CA LEU A 546 6.57 -31.04 15.60
C LEU A 546 5.85 -30.83 14.26
N GLN A 547 4.88 -29.92 14.20
CA GLN A 547 4.18 -29.58 12.95
C GLN A 547 5.12 -28.96 11.92
N ALA A 548 5.99 -28.03 12.34
CA ALA A 548 6.99 -27.41 11.46
C ALA A 548 7.97 -28.44 10.89
N LEU A 549 8.45 -29.37 11.72
CA LEU A 549 9.38 -30.43 11.30
C LEU A 549 8.70 -31.54 10.47
N SER A 550 7.42 -31.83 10.71
CA SER A 550 6.69 -32.94 10.06
C SER A 550 5.89 -32.56 8.83
N SER A 551 5.61 -31.27 8.59
CA SER A 551 4.77 -30.82 7.47
C SER A 551 5.35 -29.62 6.74
N HIS A 552 6.67 -29.54 6.67
CA HIS A 552 7.32 -28.44 5.97
C HIS A 552 7.00 -28.46 4.45
N PRO A 553 6.53 -27.35 3.86
CA PRO A 553 6.00 -27.34 2.49
C PRO A 553 7.10 -27.40 1.40
N LYS A 554 8.32 -26.93 1.69
CA LYS A 554 9.37 -26.72 0.68
C LYS A 554 10.57 -27.65 0.82
N THR A 555 10.98 -27.94 2.05
CA THR A 555 12.24 -28.64 2.32
C THR A 555 11.98 -30.03 2.90
N PRO A 556 12.27 -31.11 2.16
CA PRO A 556 12.28 -32.43 2.74
C PRO A 556 13.49 -32.54 3.68
N LEU A 557 13.24 -32.94 4.93
CA LEU A 557 14.29 -33.18 5.90
C LEU A 557 14.67 -34.67 5.90
N ASP A 558 15.94 -34.98 6.15
CA ASP A 558 16.42 -36.34 6.34
C ASP A 558 15.76 -36.95 7.60
N GLU A 559 14.84 -37.88 7.39
CA GLU A 559 14.01 -38.48 8.45
C GLU A 559 14.86 -39.22 9.51
N THR A 560 16.00 -39.81 9.12
CA THR A 560 16.92 -40.52 10.03
C THR A 560 17.67 -39.58 10.98
N LYS A 561 18.25 -38.50 10.45
CA LYS A 561 18.94 -37.47 11.25
C LYS A 561 17.97 -36.78 12.20
N LEU A 562 16.75 -36.51 11.74
CA LEU A 562 15.71 -35.93 12.56
C LEU A 562 15.34 -36.89 13.70
N LEU A 563 15.12 -38.19 13.43
CA LEU A 563 14.82 -39.17 14.48
C LEU A 563 15.94 -39.28 15.53
N GLU A 564 17.21 -39.29 15.11
CA GLU A 564 18.36 -39.26 16.02
C GLU A 564 18.37 -37.98 16.88
N SER A 565 18.14 -36.82 16.27
CA SER A 565 18.10 -35.54 16.97
C SER A 565 16.91 -35.40 17.92
N LEU A 566 15.73 -35.95 17.57
CA LEU A 566 14.55 -35.99 18.43
C LEU A 566 14.74 -36.95 19.60
N GLY A 567 15.33 -38.13 19.36
CA GLY A 567 15.61 -39.11 20.41
C GLY A 567 16.55 -38.56 21.48
N ASN A 568 17.49 -37.70 21.10
CA ASN A 568 18.40 -37.03 22.03
C ASN A 568 17.77 -35.87 22.81
N THR A 569 16.73 -35.23 22.27
CA THR A 569 16.13 -34.01 22.83
C THR A 569 14.88 -34.31 23.65
N ASP A 570 13.82 -34.85 23.02
CA ASP A 570 12.55 -35.18 23.67
C ASP A 570 12.00 -36.53 23.18
N LYS A 571 11.98 -37.49 24.10
CA LYS A 571 11.43 -38.83 23.94
C LYS A 571 9.94 -38.85 23.58
N ILE A 572 9.18 -37.85 23.99
CA ILE A 572 7.74 -37.77 23.69
C ILE A 572 7.54 -37.25 22.27
N ALA A 573 8.29 -36.22 21.86
CA ALA A 573 8.25 -35.69 20.50
C ALA A 573 8.73 -36.72 19.46
N GLU A 574 9.76 -37.50 19.79
CA GLU A 574 10.21 -38.64 18.99
C GLU A 574 9.05 -39.63 18.71
N GLN A 575 8.28 -39.99 19.74
CA GLN A 575 7.14 -40.88 19.59
C GLN A 575 6.02 -40.26 18.74
N GLU A 576 5.68 -38.98 18.98
CA GLU A 576 4.65 -38.30 18.18
C GLU A 576 5.05 -38.20 16.70
N TYR A 577 6.34 -37.99 16.42
CA TYR A 577 6.86 -38.01 15.07
C TYR A 577 6.78 -39.41 14.43
N LEU A 578 7.15 -40.47 15.17
CA LEU A 578 6.96 -41.86 14.73
C LEU A 578 5.47 -42.17 14.47
N GLU A 579 4.56 -41.68 15.31
CA GLU A 579 3.11 -41.78 15.09
C GLU A 579 2.70 -41.10 13.79
N ILE A 580 3.24 -39.93 13.45
CA ILE A 580 2.96 -39.25 12.16
C ILE A 580 3.51 -40.04 10.97
N LEU A 581 4.76 -40.52 11.05
CA LEU A 581 5.40 -41.28 9.97
C LEU A 581 4.64 -42.58 9.67
N VAL A 582 4.28 -43.33 10.72
CA VAL A 582 3.62 -44.64 10.57
C VAL A 582 2.13 -44.48 10.27
N LEU A 583 1.41 -43.62 10.99
CA LEU A 583 -0.06 -43.57 10.94
C LEU A 583 -0.59 -42.61 9.87
N ALA A 584 0.00 -41.42 9.74
CA ALA A 584 -0.48 -40.41 8.79
C ALA A 584 0.14 -40.58 7.41
N ARG A 585 1.46 -40.77 7.34
CA ARG A 585 2.18 -40.93 6.05
C ARG A 585 2.20 -42.37 5.52
N ASN A 586 1.89 -43.36 6.37
CA ASN A 586 1.90 -44.78 6.05
C ASN A 586 3.20 -45.22 5.35
N ARG A 587 4.33 -45.00 6.02
CA ARG A 587 5.59 -45.60 5.61
C ARG A 587 5.54 -47.10 5.91
N ASP A 588 5.90 -47.91 4.91
CA ASP A 588 5.87 -49.37 5.03
C ASP A 588 7.15 -49.96 5.64
N ASP A 589 8.11 -49.12 6.02
CA ASP A 589 9.37 -49.56 6.64
C ASP A 589 9.12 -50.34 7.92
N LYS A 590 9.59 -51.59 7.93
CA LYS A 590 9.39 -52.52 9.06
C LYS A 590 10.07 -52.03 10.33
N ASP A 591 11.22 -51.38 10.21
CA ASP A 591 12.01 -50.91 11.36
C ASP A 591 11.36 -49.71 12.06
N ILE A 592 10.75 -48.78 11.31
CA ILE A 592 10.02 -47.63 11.87
C ILE A 592 8.74 -48.10 12.58
N ARG A 593 7.99 -49.02 11.94
CA ARG A 593 6.80 -49.64 12.55
C ARG A 593 7.16 -50.40 13.83
N ARG A 594 8.26 -51.15 13.82
CA ARG A 594 8.79 -51.84 14.99
C ARG A 594 9.24 -50.86 16.08
N GLY A 595 9.94 -49.78 15.73
CA GLY A 595 10.38 -48.76 16.68
C GLY A 595 9.21 -48.09 17.41
N LEU A 596 8.12 -47.77 16.70
CA LEU A 596 6.90 -47.26 17.31
C LEU A 596 6.26 -48.30 18.25
N LEU A 597 6.16 -49.56 17.81
CA LEU A 597 5.62 -50.65 18.62
C LEU A 597 6.41 -50.87 19.91
N GLU A 598 7.74 -50.93 19.82
CA GLU A 598 8.64 -51.09 20.97
C GLU A 598 8.50 -49.93 21.95
N ARG A 599 8.30 -48.69 21.44
CA ARG A 599 8.04 -47.53 22.30
C ARG A 599 6.68 -47.59 22.98
N LEU A 600 5.62 -47.97 22.27
CA LEU A 600 4.28 -48.15 22.86
C LEU A 600 4.27 -49.25 23.94
N ILE A 601 4.92 -50.39 23.66
CA ILE A 601 5.11 -51.47 24.63
C ILE A 601 5.95 -50.97 25.81
N GLY A 602 7.06 -50.28 25.56
CA GLY A 602 7.94 -49.71 26.57
C GLY A 602 7.23 -48.72 27.50
N ASN A 603 6.33 -47.88 26.97
CA ASN A 603 5.53 -46.96 27.78
C ASN A 603 4.55 -47.69 28.69
N VAL A 604 3.90 -48.74 28.19
CA VAL A 604 3.01 -49.59 29.00
C VAL A 604 3.84 -50.29 30.08
N LEU A 605 4.89 -51.03 29.71
CA LEU A 605 5.76 -51.72 30.67
C LEU A 605 6.34 -50.75 31.71
N GLY A 606 6.76 -49.55 31.28
CA GLY A 606 7.28 -48.49 32.14
C GLY A 606 6.25 -47.97 33.14
N ALA A 607 5.01 -47.71 32.69
CA ALA A 607 3.92 -47.30 33.57
C ALA A 607 3.58 -48.37 34.62
N PHE A 608 3.65 -49.65 34.23
CA PHE A 608 3.34 -50.79 35.11
C PHE A 608 4.49 -51.23 36.03
N LYS A 609 5.71 -50.68 35.89
CA LYS A 609 6.78 -50.84 36.91
C LYS A 609 6.38 -50.22 38.26
N ASN A 610 5.52 -49.21 38.24
CA ASN A 610 5.00 -48.60 39.44
C ASN A 610 3.92 -49.49 40.06
N GLU A 611 4.22 -50.08 41.22
CA GLU A 611 3.33 -51.03 41.91
C GLU A 611 1.96 -50.40 42.27
N SER A 612 1.92 -49.10 42.51
CA SER A 612 0.69 -48.34 42.79
C SER A 612 -0.24 -48.27 41.57
N ILE A 613 0.30 -48.07 40.37
CA ILE A 613 -0.45 -48.01 39.11
C ILE A 613 -0.98 -49.40 38.76
N SER A 614 -0.16 -50.44 38.92
CA SER A 614 -0.59 -51.83 38.71
C SER A 614 -1.74 -52.21 39.64
N LYS A 615 -1.70 -51.84 40.92
CA LYS A 615 -2.79 -52.08 41.87
C LYS A 615 -4.06 -51.30 41.52
N ASN A 616 -3.92 -50.05 41.08
CA ASN A 616 -5.07 -49.25 40.67
C ASN A 616 -5.71 -49.78 39.38
N MET A 617 -4.92 -50.23 38.42
CA MET A 617 -5.45 -50.85 37.20
C MET A 617 -6.18 -52.16 37.51
N ALA A 618 -5.61 -53.01 38.37
CA ALA A 618 -6.29 -54.23 38.82
C ALA A 618 -7.63 -53.92 39.52
N LYS A 619 -7.68 -52.85 40.34
CA LYS A 619 -8.95 -52.38 40.94
C LYS A 619 -9.96 -51.93 39.88
N ILE A 620 -9.52 -51.19 38.86
CA ILE A 620 -10.39 -50.75 37.75
C ILE A 620 -10.93 -51.97 37.00
N ASP A 621 -10.10 -52.98 36.75
CA ASP A 621 -10.50 -54.22 36.09
C ASP A 621 -11.51 -55.00 36.95
N ASP A 622 -11.29 -55.07 38.25
CA ASP A 622 -12.18 -55.77 39.19
C ASP A 622 -13.50 -55.00 39.43
N GLU A 623 -13.46 -53.68 39.44
CA GLU A 623 -14.65 -52.81 39.48
C GLU A 623 -15.50 -53.03 38.23
N TYR A 624 -14.88 -53.04 37.05
CA TYR A 624 -15.59 -53.33 35.80
C TYR A 624 -16.20 -54.74 35.78
N LYS A 625 -15.46 -55.76 36.26
CA LYS A 625 -15.98 -57.14 36.32
C LYS A 625 -17.09 -57.35 37.34
N SER A 626 -17.13 -56.55 38.40
CA SER A 626 -18.14 -56.63 39.46
C SER A 626 -19.39 -55.82 39.12
N GLN A 627 -19.26 -54.71 38.39
CA GLN A 627 -20.38 -53.91 37.93
C GLN A 627 -20.97 -54.45 36.62
N ARG A 628 -22.31 -54.55 36.54
CA ARG A 628 -22.98 -54.80 35.25
C ARG A 628 -22.91 -53.52 34.41
N CYS A 629 -21.86 -53.41 33.60
CA CYS A 629 -21.64 -52.24 32.76
C CYS A 629 -22.30 -52.44 31.39
N ASN A 630 -23.23 -51.54 31.01
CA ASN A 630 -23.86 -51.55 29.68
C ASN A 630 -22.93 -50.99 28.58
N LYS A 631 -21.62 -50.91 28.83
CA LYS A 631 -20.61 -50.32 27.95
C LYS A 631 -19.45 -51.29 27.77
N SER A 632 -18.79 -51.23 26.62
CA SER A 632 -17.54 -51.96 26.37
C SER A 632 -16.45 -51.53 27.34
N TYR A 633 -15.48 -52.41 27.60
CA TYR A 633 -14.39 -52.16 28.55
C TYR A 633 -13.54 -50.95 28.13
N THR A 634 -13.27 -50.79 26.84
CA THR A 634 -12.54 -49.62 26.32
C THR A 634 -13.31 -48.32 26.48
N GLN A 635 -14.63 -48.35 26.33
CA GLN A 635 -15.48 -47.18 26.59
C GLN A 635 -15.56 -46.85 28.09
N TYR A 636 -15.50 -47.85 28.97
CA TYR A 636 -15.39 -47.62 30.40
C TYR A 636 -14.06 -46.94 30.74
N LEU A 637 -12.95 -47.43 30.19
CA LEU A 637 -11.62 -46.81 30.34
C LEU A 637 -11.56 -45.36 29.83
N THR A 638 -12.21 -45.05 28.70
CA THR A 638 -12.22 -43.66 28.19
C THR A 638 -13.06 -42.73 29.05
N ASN A 639 -14.20 -43.17 29.58
CA ASN A 639 -14.97 -42.33 30.51
C ASN A 639 -14.18 -42.03 31.80
N LEU A 640 -13.29 -42.94 32.24
CA LEU A 640 -12.42 -42.70 33.40
C LEU A 640 -11.36 -41.61 33.14
N LEU A 641 -11.06 -41.30 31.87
CA LEU A 641 -10.16 -40.19 31.51
C LEU A 641 -10.83 -38.82 31.71
N GLU A 642 -12.14 -38.75 31.47
CA GLU A 642 -12.96 -37.53 31.66
C GLU A 642 -13.22 -37.23 33.14
N ASN A 643 -13.13 -38.22 34.03
CA ASN A 643 -13.32 -38.02 35.46
C ASN A 643 -12.15 -37.25 36.09
N ASP A 644 -12.43 -36.15 36.78
CA ASP A 644 -11.40 -35.32 37.45
C ASP A 644 -10.73 -36.00 38.64
N ASN A 645 -11.40 -36.99 39.25
CA ASN A 645 -10.91 -37.70 40.44
C ASN A 645 -9.81 -38.73 40.15
N THR A 646 -9.52 -39.03 38.88
CA THR A 646 -8.48 -40.00 38.53
C THR A 646 -7.11 -39.32 38.42
N ARG A 647 -6.09 -39.92 39.05
CA ARG A 647 -4.72 -39.41 39.04
C ARG A 647 -4.17 -39.29 37.61
N THR A 648 -3.42 -38.23 37.33
CA THR A 648 -2.78 -37.97 36.03
C THR A 648 -1.94 -39.15 35.54
N ASP A 649 -1.13 -39.76 36.41
CA ASP A 649 -0.28 -40.91 36.07
C ASP A 649 -1.11 -42.14 35.63
N VAL A 650 -2.30 -42.30 36.22
CA VAL A 650 -3.24 -43.37 35.84
C VAL A 650 -3.91 -43.04 34.51
N LYS A 651 -4.29 -41.77 34.28
CA LYS A 651 -4.82 -41.32 32.97
C LYS A 651 -3.81 -41.56 31.85
N GLU A 652 -2.53 -41.25 32.06
CA GLU A 652 -1.44 -41.52 31.10
C GLU A 652 -1.26 -43.01 30.82
N SER A 653 -1.34 -43.86 31.85
CA SER A 653 -1.27 -45.31 31.68
C SER A 653 -2.45 -45.86 30.86
N ILE A 654 -3.67 -45.34 31.06
CA ILE A 654 -4.85 -45.70 30.28
C ILE A 654 -4.67 -45.26 28.82
N LYS A 655 -4.18 -44.03 28.58
CA LYS A 655 -3.86 -43.56 27.22
C LYS A 655 -2.82 -44.43 26.53
N ALA A 656 -1.77 -44.85 27.24
CA ALA A 656 -0.74 -45.74 26.69
C ALA A 656 -1.31 -47.10 26.29
N ARG A 657 -2.21 -47.67 27.11
CA ARG A 657 -2.93 -48.92 26.77
C ARG A 657 -3.84 -48.76 25.57
N ILE A 658 -4.64 -47.69 25.51
CA ILE A 658 -5.53 -47.42 24.37
C ILE A 658 -4.71 -47.28 23.07
N LYS A 659 -3.58 -46.54 23.10
CA LYS A 659 -2.68 -46.43 21.94
C LYS A 659 -2.13 -47.80 21.50
N LEU A 660 -1.69 -48.63 22.45
CA LEU A 660 -1.19 -49.97 22.16
C LEU A 660 -2.27 -50.83 21.50
N VAL A 661 -3.48 -50.87 22.06
CA VAL A 661 -4.62 -51.64 21.52
C VAL A 661 -4.99 -51.17 20.11
N LEU A 662 -5.11 -49.86 19.91
CA LEU A 662 -5.41 -49.28 18.61
C LEU A 662 -4.34 -49.66 17.58
N TYR A 663 -3.06 -49.61 17.95
CA TYR A 663 -1.96 -49.95 17.06
C TYR A 663 -1.93 -51.45 16.70
N LEU A 664 -2.12 -52.34 17.69
CA LEU A 664 -2.21 -53.79 17.47
C LEU A 664 -3.40 -54.16 16.56
N GLN A 665 -4.49 -53.39 16.64
CA GLN A 665 -5.64 -53.61 15.79
C GLN A 665 -5.39 -53.15 14.34
N ILE A 666 -4.76 -51.98 14.17
CA ILE A 666 -4.47 -51.36 12.87
C ILE A 666 -3.42 -52.13 12.07
N SER A 667 -2.44 -52.71 12.76
CA SER A 667 -1.34 -53.42 12.13
C SER A 667 -1.72 -54.83 11.64
N THR A 668 -1.11 -55.22 10.52
CA THR A 668 -1.33 -56.53 9.88
C THR A 668 -0.04 -57.37 9.82
N ASP A 669 1.12 -56.74 9.64
CA ASP A 669 2.38 -57.43 9.27
C ASP A 669 3.35 -57.63 10.45
N LEU A 670 2.83 -57.87 11.66
CA LEU A 670 3.65 -57.99 12.87
C LEU A 670 3.86 -59.43 13.31
N ASP A 671 5.03 -59.70 13.90
CA ASP A 671 5.32 -61.00 14.54
C ASP A 671 4.59 -61.11 15.88
N TRP A 672 3.33 -61.53 15.85
CA TRP A 672 2.46 -61.60 17.04
C TRP A 672 3.03 -62.46 18.18
N SER A 673 3.84 -63.49 17.87
CA SER A 673 4.49 -64.35 18.86
C SER A 673 5.62 -63.67 19.63
N SER A 674 6.39 -62.77 18.98
CA SER A 674 7.46 -62.03 19.65
C SER A 674 6.88 -60.95 20.57
N ILE A 675 5.79 -60.30 20.12
CA ILE A 675 5.03 -59.33 20.91
C ILE A 675 4.45 -59.99 22.16
N MET A 676 3.86 -61.18 22.02
CA MET A 676 3.31 -61.93 23.15
C MET A 676 4.40 -62.27 24.20
N ARG A 677 5.62 -62.62 23.76
CA ARG A 677 6.75 -62.85 24.67
C ARG A 677 7.24 -61.57 25.34
N SER A 678 7.24 -60.44 24.63
CA SER A 678 7.66 -59.14 25.20
C SER A 678 6.73 -58.62 26.29
N LEU A 679 5.45 -59.01 26.23
CA LEU A 679 4.39 -58.57 27.13
C LEU A 679 3.98 -59.65 28.16
N GLU A 680 4.62 -60.82 28.12
CA GLU A 680 4.38 -61.99 28.98
C GLU A 680 4.26 -61.70 30.49
N PRO A 681 5.04 -60.77 31.11
CA PRO A 681 4.89 -60.49 32.55
C PRO A 681 3.57 -59.83 32.96
N LEU A 682 2.86 -59.16 32.05
CA LEU A 682 1.64 -58.38 32.36
C LEU A 682 0.40 -58.85 31.58
N ILE A 683 0.59 -59.64 30.53
CA ILE A 683 -0.48 -60.19 29.68
C ILE A 683 -1.47 -61.06 30.44
N ASN A 684 -0.99 -61.80 31.44
CA ASN A 684 -1.82 -62.76 32.16
C ASN A 684 -2.62 -62.14 33.32
N THR A 685 -2.31 -60.92 33.72
CA THR A 685 -2.87 -60.29 34.92
C THR A 685 -3.71 -59.05 34.61
N THR A 686 -3.20 -58.12 33.80
CA THR A 686 -3.82 -56.80 33.58
C THR A 686 -4.11 -56.49 32.11
N LEU A 687 -3.28 -56.96 31.17
CA LEU A 687 -3.41 -56.66 29.73
C LEU A 687 -4.28 -57.68 28.98
N MET A 688 -5.45 -57.99 29.54
CA MET A 688 -6.35 -59.00 28.99
C MET A 688 -6.95 -58.59 27.63
N LEU A 689 -7.20 -57.30 27.41
CA LEU A 689 -7.78 -56.84 26.16
C LEU A 689 -6.75 -56.91 25.01
N GLU A 690 -5.53 -56.47 25.30
CA GLU A 690 -4.38 -56.56 24.41
C GLU A 690 -4.08 -58.03 24.04
N LYS A 691 -4.13 -58.93 25.03
CA LYS A 691 -4.02 -60.38 24.82
C LYS A 691 -5.11 -60.91 23.89
N GLY A 692 -6.35 -60.46 24.07
CA GLY A 692 -7.46 -60.79 23.19
C GLY A 692 -7.21 -60.40 21.73
N VAL A 693 -6.67 -59.20 21.48
CA VAL A 693 -6.34 -58.73 20.11
C VAL A 693 -5.29 -59.64 19.49
N ILE A 694 -4.19 -59.90 20.23
CA ILE A 694 -3.06 -60.71 19.75
C ILE A 694 -3.51 -62.14 19.42
N LEU A 695 -4.28 -62.79 20.32
CA LEU A 695 -4.80 -64.14 20.09
C LEU A 695 -5.76 -64.19 18.90
N GLY A 696 -6.51 -63.13 18.65
CA GLY A 696 -7.36 -63.03 17.48
C GLY A 696 -6.59 -62.91 16.17
N LYS A 697 -5.45 -62.20 16.18
CA LYS A 697 -4.53 -62.12 15.02
C LYS A 697 -3.75 -63.44 14.81
N LEU A 698 -3.57 -64.24 15.86
CA LEU A 698 -3.02 -65.60 15.81
C LEU A 698 -4.06 -66.69 15.45
N GLU A 699 -5.27 -66.30 15.04
CA GLU A 699 -6.39 -67.20 14.70
C GLU A 699 -6.87 -68.12 15.84
N GLN A 700 -6.45 -67.85 17.08
CA GLN A 700 -6.91 -68.58 18.27
C GLN A 700 -8.22 -68.01 18.79
N HIS A 701 -9.27 -68.10 17.97
CA HIS A 701 -10.54 -67.42 18.22
C HIS A 701 -11.25 -67.88 19.51
N ASN A 702 -11.17 -69.18 19.86
CA ASN A 702 -11.76 -69.71 21.10
C ASN A 702 -11.13 -69.06 22.35
N ALA A 703 -9.80 -68.93 22.37
CA ALA A 703 -9.09 -68.33 23.48
C ALA A 703 -9.36 -66.83 23.59
N ALA A 704 -9.39 -66.12 22.45
CA ALA A 704 -9.71 -64.70 22.39
C ALA A 704 -11.15 -64.41 22.89
N LEU A 705 -12.13 -65.21 22.44
CA LEU A 705 -13.52 -65.08 22.88
C LEU A 705 -13.68 -65.42 24.36
N ASN A 706 -12.98 -66.43 24.88
CA ASN A 706 -12.98 -66.73 26.31
C ASN A 706 -12.46 -65.55 27.15
N ILE A 707 -11.39 -64.88 26.71
CA ILE A 707 -10.86 -63.71 27.41
C ILE A 707 -11.87 -62.55 27.40
N LEU A 708 -12.44 -62.22 26.24
CA LEU A 708 -13.40 -61.11 26.13
C LEU A 708 -14.70 -61.39 26.90
N ALA A 709 -15.29 -62.56 26.67
CA ALA A 709 -16.59 -62.94 27.21
C ALA A 709 -16.55 -63.27 28.70
N ARG A 710 -15.55 -64.02 29.18
CA ARG A 710 -15.51 -64.51 30.56
C ARG A 710 -14.57 -63.74 31.47
N GLN A 711 -13.35 -63.48 31.00
CA GLN A 711 -12.34 -62.84 31.86
C GLN A 711 -12.58 -61.33 31.99
N LEU A 712 -12.93 -60.66 30.89
CA LEU A 712 -13.26 -59.23 30.87
C LEU A 712 -14.76 -58.96 31.05
N LYS A 713 -15.64 -59.94 30.77
CA LYS A 713 -17.10 -59.77 30.73
C LYS A 713 -17.60 -58.71 29.75
N ASP A 714 -16.83 -58.44 28.69
CA ASP A 714 -17.21 -57.48 27.65
C ASP A 714 -17.97 -58.18 26.51
N THR A 715 -19.29 -58.25 26.67
CA THR A 715 -20.16 -58.92 25.70
C THR A 715 -20.31 -58.15 24.39
N TYR A 716 -20.18 -56.82 24.41
CA TYR A 716 -20.24 -55.98 23.21
C TYR A 716 -19.02 -56.21 22.31
N SER A 717 -17.82 -56.21 22.90
CA SER A 717 -16.58 -56.45 22.15
C SER A 717 -16.49 -57.90 21.66
N ALA A 718 -16.95 -58.87 22.45
CA ALA A 718 -17.01 -60.28 22.04
C ALA A 718 -17.97 -60.51 20.85
N GLN A 719 -19.14 -59.86 20.84
CA GLN A 719 -20.07 -59.91 19.72
C GLN A 719 -19.52 -59.23 18.47
N HIS A 720 -18.85 -58.09 18.64
CA HIS A 720 -18.23 -57.38 17.54
C HIS A 720 -17.12 -58.21 16.88
N TYR A 721 -16.28 -58.86 17.69
CA TYR A 721 -15.22 -59.74 17.22
C TYR A 721 -15.75 -60.92 16.37
N CYS A 722 -16.95 -61.43 16.66
CA CYS A 722 -17.55 -62.49 15.83
C CYS A 722 -17.92 -62.02 14.41
N ALA A 723 -18.18 -60.72 14.22
CA ALA A 723 -18.41 -60.14 12.90
C ALA A 723 -17.09 -59.73 12.21
N PHE A 724 -16.08 -59.34 12.99
CA PHE A 724 -14.77 -58.87 12.52
C PHE A 724 -13.61 -59.49 13.33
N PRO A 725 -13.19 -60.73 13.01
CA PRO A 725 -12.09 -61.40 13.70
C PRO A 725 -10.79 -60.61 13.58
N GLY A 726 -10.05 -60.53 14.68
CA GLY A 726 -8.83 -59.69 14.77
C GLY A 726 -9.10 -58.21 15.03
N PHE A 727 -10.37 -57.78 15.07
CA PHE A 727 -10.78 -56.42 15.44
C PHE A 727 -11.72 -56.49 16.65
N ILE A 728 -11.27 -55.99 17.80
CA ILE A 728 -12.07 -55.99 19.03
C ILE A 728 -12.90 -54.71 19.11
N LEU A 729 -12.31 -53.59 18.71
CA LEU A 729 -12.95 -52.27 18.68
C LEU A 729 -13.67 -52.07 17.35
N SER A 730 -14.97 -51.75 17.41
CA SER A 730 -15.68 -51.25 16.22
C SER A 730 -15.09 -49.91 15.77
N ALA A 731 -15.14 -49.64 14.46
CA ALA A 731 -14.64 -48.37 13.91
C ALA A 731 -15.25 -47.14 14.62
N ASN A 732 -16.54 -47.18 14.97
CA ASN A 732 -17.19 -46.09 15.69
C ASN A 732 -16.72 -45.96 17.13
N LEU A 733 -16.51 -47.08 17.84
CA LEU A 733 -15.96 -47.06 19.19
C LEU A 733 -14.52 -46.57 19.19
N ALA A 734 -13.69 -47.03 18.25
CA ALA A 734 -12.32 -46.59 18.13
C ALA A 734 -12.22 -45.07 17.86
N ARG A 735 -13.07 -44.52 16.98
CA ARG A 735 -13.16 -43.05 16.75
C ARG A 735 -13.53 -42.29 18.02
N LYS A 736 -14.54 -42.77 18.77
CA LYS A 736 -14.91 -42.17 20.06
C LYS A 736 -13.75 -42.22 21.04
N CYS A 737 -13.12 -43.38 21.20
CA CYS A 737 -11.97 -43.52 22.08
C CYS A 737 -10.83 -42.56 21.72
N ILE A 738 -10.53 -42.36 20.43
CA ILE A 738 -9.49 -41.43 19.96
C ILE A 738 -9.81 -39.98 20.35
N ASN A 739 -11.07 -39.56 20.15
CA ASN A 739 -11.52 -38.22 20.51
C ASN A 739 -11.53 -37.99 22.03
N ASP A 740 -12.11 -38.93 22.78
CA ASP A 740 -12.28 -38.84 24.23
C ASP A 740 -10.93 -38.92 24.99
N SER A 741 -9.92 -39.55 24.38
CA SER A 741 -8.56 -39.61 24.96
C SER A 741 -7.62 -38.48 24.50
N HIS A 742 -8.11 -37.55 23.68
CA HIS A 742 -7.36 -36.43 23.09
C HIS A 742 -6.07 -36.89 22.38
N LEU A 743 -6.17 -37.96 21.57
CA LEU A 743 -5.05 -38.44 20.75
C LEU A 743 -4.89 -37.60 19.48
N SER A 744 -3.71 -37.68 18.86
CA SER A 744 -3.42 -36.99 17.61
C SER A 744 -4.35 -37.45 16.47
N ASN A 745 -4.68 -36.54 15.56
CA ASN A 745 -5.48 -36.82 14.37
C ASN A 745 -4.85 -37.89 13.46
N SER A 746 -3.56 -38.16 13.59
CA SER A 746 -2.87 -39.25 12.89
C SER A 746 -3.52 -40.61 13.12
N TRP A 747 -4.05 -40.86 14.33
CA TRP A 747 -4.75 -42.09 14.68
C TRP A 747 -6.08 -42.25 13.95
N LEU A 748 -6.81 -41.14 13.72
CA LEU A 748 -8.05 -41.15 12.93
C LEU A 748 -7.77 -41.47 11.46
N VAL A 749 -6.68 -40.92 10.91
CA VAL A 749 -6.26 -41.18 9.52
C VAL A 749 -5.92 -42.66 9.33
N ALA A 750 -5.13 -43.24 10.23
CA ALA A 750 -4.80 -44.66 10.17
C ALA A 750 -6.05 -45.54 10.31
N LEU A 751 -6.98 -45.20 11.22
CA LEU A 751 -8.23 -45.94 11.38
C LEU A 751 -9.15 -45.85 10.15
N ALA A 752 -9.18 -44.71 9.46
CA ALA A 752 -9.98 -44.56 8.24
C ALA A 752 -9.47 -45.45 7.10
N ARG A 753 -8.16 -45.75 7.09
CA ARG A 753 -7.52 -46.62 6.10
C ARG A 753 -7.68 -48.10 6.42
N THR A 754 -7.92 -48.48 7.67
CA THR A 754 -8.08 -49.90 8.02
C THR A 754 -9.42 -50.41 7.52
N SER A 755 -9.35 -51.27 6.51
CA SER A 755 -10.54 -51.94 5.98
C SER A 755 -10.97 -53.05 6.94
N MET A 756 -12.01 -52.79 7.72
CA MET A 756 -12.69 -53.81 8.52
C MET A 756 -13.71 -54.53 7.64
N VAL A 757 -13.31 -55.61 6.99
CA VAL A 757 -14.19 -56.42 6.15
C VAL A 757 -14.96 -57.41 7.02
N ALA A 758 -16.29 -57.39 6.90
CA ALA A 758 -17.13 -58.35 7.59
C ALA A 758 -16.86 -59.75 7.06
N VAL A 759 -16.70 -60.69 7.97
CA VAL A 759 -16.38 -62.07 7.62
C VAL A 759 -17.58 -62.78 6.99
N SER A 760 -17.29 -63.81 6.18
CA SER A 760 -18.30 -64.63 5.52
C SER A 760 -19.35 -65.13 6.52
N PRO A 761 -20.63 -65.27 6.09
CA PRO A 761 -21.70 -65.66 6.99
C PRO A 761 -21.49 -67.03 7.65
N SER A 762 -20.72 -67.93 7.04
CA SER A 762 -20.37 -69.25 7.58
C SER A 762 -19.32 -69.20 8.70
N ILE A 763 -18.29 -68.38 8.57
CA ILE A 763 -17.29 -68.21 9.63
C ILE A 763 -17.89 -67.39 10.78
N ARG A 764 -18.71 -66.38 10.46
CA ARG A 764 -19.45 -65.62 11.48
C ARG A 764 -20.40 -66.51 12.29
N SER A 765 -21.14 -67.42 11.65
CA SER A 765 -22.00 -68.36 12.38
C SER A 765 -21.18 -69.32 13.26
N HIS A 766 -20.03 -69.80 12.77
CA HIS A 766 -19.10 -70.60 13.57
C HIS A 766 -18.60 -69.85 14.81
N LEU A 767 -18.16 -68.59 14.65
CA LEU A 767 -17.67 -67.77 15.77
C LEU A 767 -18.77 -67.40 16.77
N LEU A 768 -19.98 -67.11 16.29
CA LEU A 768 -21.14 -66.89 17.17
C LEU A 768 -21.50 -68.15 17.96
N ARG A 769 -21.34 -69.33 17.34
CA ARG A 769 -21.50 -70.61 18.04
C ARG A 769 -20.40 -70.82 19.08
N VAL A 770 -19.14 -70.53 18.76
CA VAL A 770 -18.05 -70.56 19.75
C VAL A 770 -18.34 -69.61 20.90
N LEU A 771 -18.82 -68.40 20.63
CA LEU A 771 -19.20 -67.43 21.66
C LEU A 771 -20.36 -67.96 22.53
N LEU A 772 -21.36 -68.59 21.92
CA LEU A 772 -22.44 -69.24 22.64
C LEU A 772 -21.89 -70.36 23.52
N ASP A 773 -21.06 -71.25 22.98
CA ASP A 773 -20.43 -72.34 23.73
C ASP A 773 -19.61 -71.76 24.91
N VAL A 774 -18.88 -70.65 24.73
CA VAL A 774 -18.14 -69.96 25.81
C VAL A 774 -19.08 -69.38 26.88
N TYR A 775 -20.23 -68.84 26.51
CA TYR A 775 -21.24 -68.35 27.47
C TYR A 775 -21.92 -69.50 28.24
N MET A 776 -22.01 -70.70 27.66
CA MET A 776 -22.76 -71.83 28.23
C MET A 776 -21.93 -72.76 29.14
N VAL A 777 -20.61 -72.59 29.23
CA VAL A 777 -19.75 -73.44 30.07
C VAL A 777 -20.09 -73.32 31.58
N ASP A 778 -20.76 -72.24 32.01
CA ASP A 778 -21.29 -72.08 33.38
C ASP A 778 -22.68 -71.37 33.35
N GLY A 779 -23.72 -72.02 33.89
CA GLY A 779 -25.14 -71.71 33.61
C GLY A 779 -25.73 -70.40 34.15
N ASP A 780 -25.09 -69.72 35.11
CA ASP A 780 -25.77 -68.69 35.91
C ASP A 780 -25.50 -67.24 35.48
N PHE A 781 -24.42 -66.96 34.73
CA PHE A 781 -23.90 -65.59 34.61
C PHE A 781 -24.37 -64.79 33.40
N PHE A 782 -24.80 -65.43 32.30
CA PHE A 782 -25.04 -64.75 31.02
C PHE A 782 -26.48 -64.83 30.49
N SER A 783 -27.47 -65.16 31.33
CA SER A 783 -28.85 -65.43 30.85
C SER A 783 -29.50 -64.27 30.09
N ALA A 784 -29.19 -63.02 30.45
CA ALA A 784 -29.69 -61.82 29.77
C ALA A 784 -28.92 -61.54 28.46
N GLU A 785 -27.61 -61.76 28.47
CA GLU A 785 -26.69 -61.54 27.37
C GLU A 785 -26.87 -62.59 26.27
N ILE A 786 -27.13 -63.84 26.67
CA ILE A 786 -27.55 -64.93 25.78
C ILE A 786 -28.88 -64.59 25.11
N ALA A 787 -29.88 -64.13 25.87
CA ALA A 787 -31.18 -63.73 25.30
C ALA A 787 -31.03 -62.55 24.32
N SER A 788 -30.20 -61.56 24.65
CA SER A 788 -29.87 -60.43 23.77
C SER A 788 -29.12 -60.87 22.49
N LEU A 789 -28.16 -61.79 22.62
CA LEU A 789 -27.42 -62.36 21.49
C LEU A 789 -28.34 -63.13 20.55
N LEU A 790 -29.16 -64.02 21.10
CA LEU A 790 -30.13 -64.80 20.33
C LEU A 790 -31.13 -63.88 19.62
N GLY A 791 -31.65 -62.86 20.31
CA GLY A 791 -32.55 -61.88 19.73
C GLY A 791 -31.94 -61.08 18.57
N SER A 792 -30.70 -60.59 18.74
CA SER A 792 -30.03 -59.72 17.76
C SER A 792 -29.39 -60.47 16.59
N GLN A 793 -28.79 -61.63 16.81
CA GLN A 793 -28.03 -62.39 15.80
C GLN A 793 -28.78 -63.61 15.25
N ALA A 794 -30.11 -63.65 15.41
CA ALA A 794 -30.97 -64.75 14.98
C ALA A 794 -30.67 -65.23 13.55
N LEU A 795 -30.40 -64.32 12.61
CA LEU A 795 -30.22 -64.65 11.20
C LEU A 795 -29.03 -65.58 10.92
N HIS A 796 -28.02 -65.58 11.79
CA HIS A 796 -26.76 -66.32 11.63
C HIS A 796 -26.69 -67.59 12.49
N LEU A 797 -27.78 -67.93 13.18
CA LEU A 797 -27.86 -69.08 14.08
C LEU A 797 -28.89 -70.08 13.59
N ASP A 798 -28.51 -71.35 13.53
CA ASP A 798 -29.40 -72.42 13.13
C ASP A 798 -30.28 -72.87 14.31
N PHE A 799 -31.59 -72.71 14.14
CA PHE A 799 -32.59 -73.00 15.17
C PHE A 799 -32.47 -74.42 15.76
N ILE A 800 -32.26 -75.41 14.89
CA ILE A 800 -32.21 -76.83 15.28
C ILE A 800 -30.93 -77.17 16.06
N GLU A 801 -29.81 -76.54 15.73
CA GLU A 801 -28.53 -76.79 16.42
C GLU A 801 -28.40 -76.01 17.72
N THR A 802 -29.00 -74.82 17.78
CA THR A 802 -28.90 -73.92 18.93
C THR A 802 -29.84 -74.28 20.06
N LEU A 803 -31.10 -74.67 19.78
CA LEU A 803 -32.11 -74.92 20.79
C LEU A 803 -31.74 -76.03 21.81
N PRO A 804 -31.13 -77.16 21.41
CA PRO A 804 -30.69 -78.20 22.36
C PRO A 804 -29.57 -77.75 23.30
N LYS A 805 -28.84 -76.70 22.94
CA LYS A 805 -27.71 -76.17 23.71
C LYS A 805 -28.12 -75.07 24.70
N ILE A 806 -29.36 -74.60 24.66
CA ILE A 806 -29.87 -73.56 25.55
C ILE A 806 -30.18 -74.19 26.91
N PRO A 807 -29.67 -73.64 28.03
CA PRO A 807 -30.00 -74.11 29.38
C PRO A 807 -31.50 -74.05 29.65
N ASN A 808 -32.03 -75.08 30.32
CA ASN A 808 -33.45 -75.18 30.67
C ASN A 808 -33.91 -74.08 31.64
N ASP A 809 -32.98 -73.40 32.30
CA ASP A 809 -33.24 -72.40 33.33
C ASP A 809 -33.57 -71.00 32.77
N ILE A 810 -33.43 -70.79 31.45
CA ILE A 810 -33.72 -69.50 30.84
C ILE A 810 -35.23 -69.33 30.63
N PRO A 811 -35.85 -68.25 31.16
CA PRO A 811 -37.27 -68.02 30.97
C PRO A 811 -37.61 -67.88 29.49
N LEU A 812 -38.63 -68.63 29.05
CA LEU A 812 -39.12 -68.63 27.66
C LEU A 812 -39.47 -67.23 27.16
N ALA A 813 -39.91 -66.34 28.06
CA ALA A 813 -40.23 -64.94 27.76
C ALA A 813 -39.03 -64.19 27.14
N SER A 814 -37.81 -64.47 27.59
CA SER A 814 -36.58 -63.80 27.11
C SER A 814 -36.15 -64.25 25.72
N ILE A 815 -36.51 -65.48 25.31
CA ILE A 815 -36.14 -66.06 24.00
C ILE A 815 -37.33 -66.02 23.01
N LYS A 816 -38.51 -65.60 23.45
CA LYS A 816 -39.75 -65.54 22.64
C LYS A 816 -39.53 -64.89 21.27
N ASP A 817 -38.85 -63.75 21.23
CA ASP A 817 -38.63 -63.01 19.98
C ASP A 817 -37.69 -63.75 19.02
N PHE A 818 -36.68 -64.45 19.52
CA PHE A 818 -35.82 -65.31 18.72
C PHE A 818 -36.62 -66.49 18.14
N MET A 819 -37.39 -67.20 18.98
CA MET A 819 -38.23 -68.32 18.56
C MET A 819 -39.23 -67.92 17.47
N LEU A 820 -39.95 -66.80 17.70
CA LEU A 820 -40.93 -66.29 16.74
C LEU A 820 -40.28 -65.89 15.41
N ARG A 821 -39.09 -65.27 15.44
CA ARG A 821 -38.37 -64.91 14.20
C ARG A 821 -37.90 -66.15 13.44
N GLN A 822 -37.37 -67.15 14.12
CA GLN A 822 -36.93 -68.41 13.47
C GLN A 822 -38.11 -69.19 12.88
N LEU A 823 -39.20 -69.33 13.63
CA LEU A 823 -40.41 -70.03 13.15
C LEU A 823 -41.07 -69.28 11.98
N ARG A 824 -41.12 -67.95 12.03
CA ARG A 824 -41.62 -67.16 10.89
C ARG A 824 -40.71 -67.32 9.67
N ARG A 825 -39.40 -67.37 9.87
CA ARG A 825 -38.43 -67.56 8.78
C ARG A 825 -38.55 -68.95 8.16
N SER A 826 -38.71 -70.00 8.95
CA SER A 826 -38.91 -71.35 8.43
C SER A 826 -40.21 -71.47 7.64
N GLU A 827 -41.31 -70.90 8.15
CA GLU A 827 -42.59 -70.85 7.42
C GLU A 827 -42.51 -69.98 6.16
N HIS A 828 -41.83 -68.84 6.22
CA HIS A 828 -41.62 -67.98 5.05
C HIS A 828 -40.81 -68.71 3.97
N ARG A 829 -39.69 -69.34 4.35
CA ARG A 829 -38.87 -70.15 3.43
C ARG A 829 -39.67 -71.32 2.84
N LYS A 830 -40.52 -71.97 3.63
CA LYS A 830 -41.42 -73.04 3.15
C LYS A 830 -42.40 -72.51 2.10
N ARG A 831 -43.00 -71.34 2.33
CA ARG A 831 -43.93 -70.71 1.37
C ARG A 831 -43.21 -70.23 0.11
N GLU A 832 -42.06 -69.60 0.26
CA GLU A 832 -41.20 -69.18 -0.85
C GLU A 832 -40.80 -70.38 -1.73
N LEU A 833 -40.35 -71.48 -1.11
CA LEU A 833 -40.07 -72.72 -1.81
C LEU A 833 -41.32 -73.32 -2.47
N SER A 834 -42.49 -73.20 -1.86
CA SER A 834 -43.76 -73.64 -2.48
C SER A 834 -44.12 -72.81 -3.71
N ILE A 835 -43.86 -71.50 -3.68
CA ILE A 835 -44.08 -70.59 -4.81
C ILE A 835 -43.07 -70.90 -5.91
N LEU A 836 -41.77 -71.01 -5.58
CA LEU A 836 -40.73 -71.40 -6.53
C LEU A 836 -41.00 -72.76 -7.15
N LYS A 837 -41.48 -73.74 -6.36
CA LYS A 837 -41.93 -75.03 -6.87
C LYS A 837 -43.11 -74.88 -7.83
N GLY A 838 -44.07 -74.00 -7.53
CA GLY A 838 -45.20 -73.68 -8.40
C GLY A 838 -44.77 -73.01 -9.71
N ILE A 839 -43.86 -72.04 -9.65
CA ILE A 839 -43.28 -71.37 -10.81
C ILE A 839 -42.51 -72.37 -11.67
N ALA A 840 -41.61 -73.17 -11.06
CA ALA A 840 -40.88 -74.20 -11.77
C ALA A 840 -41.80 -75.25 -12.39
N ALA A 841 -42.91 -75.60 -11.73
CA ALA A 841 -43.93 -76.49 -12.30
C ALA A 841 -44.66 -75.85 -13.48
N ALA A 842 -45.00 -74.56 -13.42
CA ALA A 842 -45.63 -73.83 -14.52
C ALA A 842 -44.69 -73.65 -15.71
N GLU A 843 -43.42 -73.28 -15.48
CA GLU A 843 -42.39 -73.24 -16.51
C GLU A 843 -42.18 -74.61 -17.13
N ASN A 844 -42.18 -75.68 -16.33
CA ASN A 844 -42.09 -77.03 -16.87
C ASN A 844 -43.32 -77.35 -17.73
N LEU A 845 -44.53 -76.94 -17.31
CA LEU A 845 -45.76 -77.13 -18.09
C LEU A 845 -45.73 -76.38 -19.43
N THR A 846 -45.32 -75.10 -19.44
CA THR A 846 -45.21 -74.33 -20.70
C THR A 846 -44.18 -74.96 -21.63
N ARG A 847 -43.02 -75.37 -21.10
CA ARG A 847 -42.02 -76.11 -21.89
C ARG A 847 -42.54 -77.44 -22.41
N THR A 848 -43.34 -78.17 -21.62
CA THR A 848 -43.99 -79.41 -22.10
C THR A 848 -45.06 -79.14 -23.16
N GLU A 849 -45.79 -78.03 -23.10
CA GLU A 849 -46.79 -77.64 -24.09
C GLU A 849 -46.13 -77.19 -25.40
N GLU A 850 -45.06 -76.38 -25.33
CA GLU A 850 -44.20 -76.06 -26.47
C GLU A 850 -43.64 -77.33 -27.11
N ALA A 851 -43.13 -78.26 -26.30
CA ALA A 851 -42.65 -79.55 -26.78
C ALA A 851 -43.78 -80.41 -27.38
N TRP A 852 -44.99 -80.35 -26.81
CA TRP A 852 -46.16 -81.06 -27.34
C TRP A 852 -46.63 -80.49 -28.69
N LEU A 853 -46.65 -79.17 -28.84
CA LEU A 853 -46.94 -78.52 -30.13
C LEU A 853 -45.89 -78.90 -31.17
N ALA A 854 -44.60 -78.83 -30.82
CA ALA A 854 -43.51 -79.22 -31.71
C ALA A 854 -43.59 -80.71 -32.12
N THR A 855 -43.92 -81.60 -31.18
CA THR A 855 -44.11 -83.04 -31.49
C THR A 855 -45.37 -83.30 -32.30
N ARG A 856 -46.43 -82.52 -32.13
CA ARG A 856 -47.63 -82.59 -32.97
C ARG A 856 -47.38 -82.08 -34.39
N GLU A 857 -46.64 -80.98 -34.54
CA GLU A 857 -46.23 -80.43 -35.85
C GLU A 857 -45.30 -81.40 -36.60
N ALA A 858 -44.43 -82.11 -35.88
CA ALA A 858 -43.61 -83.17 -36.44
C ALA A 858 -44.45 -84.37 -36.96
N GLY A 859 -45.73 -84.46 -36.57
CA GLY A 859 -46.66 -85.51 -36.98
C GLY A 859 -46.45 -86.82 -36.22
N ALA A 860 -47.43 -87.73 -36.32
CA ALA A 860 -47.22 -89.10 -35.88
C ALA A 860 -46.31 -89.81 -36.89
N VAL A 861 -45.26 -90.48 -36.42
CA VAL A 861 -44.64 -91.53 -37.23
C VAL A 861 -45.68 -92.64 -37.32
N VAL A 862 -46.36 -92.72 -38.47
CA VAL A 862 -47.23 -93.85 -38.77
C VAL A 862 -46.28 -95.03 -38.99
N GLU A 863 -46.21 -95.91 -38.00
CA GLU A 863 -45.67 -97.24 -38.22
C GLU A 863 -46.74 -97.98 -39.05
N GLU A 864 -46.64 -97.88 -40.37
CA GLU A 864 -47.43 -98.72 -41.27
C GLU A 864 -47.10 -100.18 -40.93
N ALA A 865 -48.14 -101.01 -40.78
CA ALA A 865 -47.95 -102.45 -40.63
C ALA A 865 -47.07 -102.91 -41.80
N VAL A 866 -45.98 -103.60 -41.49
CA VAL A 866 -45.06 -104.15 -42.49
C VAL A 866 -45.87 -105.12 -43.36
N ASP A 867 -46.34 -104.65 -44.51
CA ASP A 867 -46.84 -105.53 -45.56
C ASP A 867 -45.61 -106.27 -46.11
N ASP A 868 -45.55 -107.55 -45.77
CA ASP A 868 -44.55 -108.54 -46.17
C ASP A 868 -44.45 -108.67 -47.70
N THR A 869 -43.85 -107.70 -48.40
CA THR A 869 -43.30 -107.91 -49.74
C THR A 869 -42.13 -106.96 -50.05
N ASN A 870 -40.93 -107.39 -49.64
CA ASN A 870 -39.69 -107.34 -50.40
C ASN A 870 -39.46 -106.18 -51.40
N ASN A 871 -38.60 -105.22 -51.02
CA ASN A 871 -37.23 -105.04 -51.54
C ASN A 871 -36.81 -103.58 -51.64
N GLY A 872 -35.69 -103.26 -50.96
CA GLY A 872 -34.89 -102.06 -51.22
C GLY A 872 -35.42 -100.79 -50.54
N TYR A 873 -34.64 -99.82 -50.10
CA TYR A 873 -33.20 -99.55 -50.13
C TYR A 873 -32.96 -98.49 -49.03
N GLU A 874 -31.72 -98.39 -48.55
CA GLU A 874 -31.14 -97.22 -47.87
C GLU A 874 -31.54 -96.90 -46.42
N LYS A 875 -30.62 -97.20 -45.49
CA LYS A 875 -30.37 -96.37 -44.30
C LYS A 875 -28.89 -96.00 -44.28
N GLU A 876 -28.58 -94.77 -44.71
CA GLU A 876 -27.34 -94.07 -44.41
C GLU A 876 -27.62 -92.89 -43.47
N LYS A 877 -26.69 -92.73 -42.51
CA LYS A 877 -26.43 -91.63 -41.57
C LYS A 877 -27.17 -91.62 -40.23
#